data_AF-A0A5E4GCD2-F1
#
_entry.id   AF-A0A5E4GCD2-F1
#
_cell.length_a   1.000
_cell.length_b   1.000
_cell.length_c   1.000
_cell.angle_alpha   90.00
_cell.angle_beta   90.00
_cell.angle_gamma   90.00
#
_symmetry.space_group_name_H-M   'P 1'
#
loop_
_entity.id
_entity.type
_entity.pdbx_description
1 polymer ?
#
loop_
_entity_poly.entity_id
_entity_poly.type
_entity_poly.pdbx_seq_one_letter_code
_entity_poly.pdbx_strand_id
1 'polypeptide(L)'
;MTTLKITKKHHKHFNNPFPSTPASLPLIQGNLLFNSQTVPSHQHFSIGKDFQLSWSSNNGGSLSIYHQSQPKRAIWSTIPGQAFVSAALAETEVEESRGSFVVKDRKLHLVCHHQTILDIRVIDQFDHSLEAQDQDSPSGFLDLDQKTDSKGTQFPMVLVTGWVFNMRRKKKHSHKYGTLENAQFEGKGPSTCARYWVLFEQKNSNQIGFQVKLGQPNFEFRTKASPAASGRYKGFRRRLGQFQKRRLRWFWSSARPRGFGFVSSSEEELEELKAEEFKEFNRVCLTYSSEENERFYGFGEQFSHMDFKGKRVPILVQEQGIGRGDQPITFAANLISYRAGGDWSTTYAPSPFYMTSKMRSLYLEGYDYSIFDLTKQDRVQIQIHGNSVEGRILHGTSPSELIECFTETIGRPPKLPDWIISGAVVGMQGGTESVRHIWNELKTYNAPISAFWLQDWVGQRETLVGSQLWWNWEVDSIRYTGWQQLIKDLSVQHIKVMTYCNPCLAPCHEKPNRRRNLFEEAKKLDILVKDKLGEPYMVPNTAFDVGMLDLTHPDTASWFKQNLQEMVDDGVRGWMADFGEGLPVDATLYSGEDPISAHNKYPELWAQINREFVDEWKANRVGKEEEDPEEALVFFMRAGFRDSPKWGMLFWEGDQMVSWQTHDGIKSAVVGLLSSGISGYAFNHSDIGGYCAVNLPFINYRRSEELFLRWMELNAFTTVFRTHEGNKPSCNSQFYSNDRTLFHFARFAKIYKAWKFYRVQLVQEAAQKGLPVCRHLFLHYPDDEHVHSLSYHQFLVGTEILVVPVLDKGKNNVKAYFPTGESCTWQHIWTGKHFRRQGVEATVEAPIGCPAVFVKTGSIVGETFLKNLIDLKVL
;
A
#
# COMPACT_ATOMS: atom_id res chain seq x y z
N MET A 1 26.23 4.58 7.66
CA MET A 1 24.88 4.19 8.11
C MET A 1 24.17 5.49 8.43
N THR A 2 23.09 5.78 7.71
CA THR A 2 22.14 6.85 8.08
C THR A 2 21.78 6.71 9.56
N THR A 3 21.75 7.82 10.30
CA THR A 3 21.33 7.85 11.71
C THR A 3 19.81 7.64 11.80
N LEU A 4 19.36 6.44 11.42
CA LEU A 4 17.99 5.99 11.61
C LEU A 4 17.77 5.77 13.10
N LYS A 5 16.96 6.64 13.70
CA LYS A 5 16.55 6.50 15.09
C LYS A 5 15.22 5.76 15.14
N ILE A 6 15.15 4.66 15.88
CA ILE A 6 13.91 3.90 16.06
C ILE A 6 13.47 4.03 17.52
N THR A 7 12.22 4.43 17.72
CA THR A 7 11.64 4.65 19.05
C THR A 7 10.39 3.77 19.22
N LYS A 8 10.47 2.74 20.05
CA LYS A 8 9.34 1.88 20.41
C LYS A 8 8.47 2.54 21.47
N LYS A 9 7.14 2.51 21.31
CA LYS A 9 6.18 3.16 22.22
C LYS A 9 5.15 2.23 22.86
N HIS A 10 5.38 0.91 22.84
CA HIS A 10 4.44 -0.10 23.32
C HIS A 10 3.97 0.06 24.79
N HIS A 11 4.72 0.77 25.65
CA HIS A 11 4.44 0.87 27.10
C HIS A 11 4.31 2.31 27.63
N LYS A 12 3.98 3.30 26.79
CA LYS A 12 3.79 4.68 27.29
C LYS A 12 2.49 4.80 28.12
N HIS A 13 2.63 5.22 29.38
CA HIS A 13 1.52 5.38 30.32
C HIS A 13 0.61 6.60 30.07
N PHE A 14 1.09 7.62 29.34
CA PHE A 14 0.30 8.77 28.89
C PHE A 14 0.54 9.00 27.41
N ASN A 15 -0.44 8.64 26.59
CA ASN A 15 -0.41 8.86 25.15
C ASN A 15 -1.11 10.17 24.79
N ASN A 16 -0.56 10.89 23.80
CA ASN A 16 -1.26 12.03 23.20
C ASN A 16 -2.36 11.47 22.28
N PRO A 17 -3.65 11.70 22.57
CA PRO A 17 -4.74 11.14 21.78
C PRO A 17 -4.94 11.86 20.44
N PHE A 18 -4.33 13.04 20.26
CA PHE A 18 -4.31 13.81 19.02
C PHE A 18 -2.88 13.91 18.49
N PRO A 19 -2.33 12.82 17.92
CA PRO A 19 -0.99 12.83 17.36
C PRO A 19 -0.89 13.89 16.25
N SER A 20 0.14 14.72 16.30
CA SER A 20 0.40 15.69 15.23
C SER A 20 0.79 14.97 13.93
N THR A 21 0.50 15.59 12.79
CA THR A 21 1.05 15.14 11.50
C THR A 21 2.57 15.02 11.61
N PRO A 22 3.17 13.89 11.16
CA PRO A 22 4.62 13.71 11.22
C PRO A 22 5.35 14.80 10.43
N ALA A 23 6.44 15.33 11.01
CA ALA A 23 7.32 16.22 10.27
C ALA A 23 8.06 15.40 9.20
N SER A 24 8.12 15.93 7.99
CA SER A 24 8.74 15.27 6.85
C SER A 24 9.28 16.35 5.92
N LEU A 25 10.13 15.96 4.98
CA LEU A 25 10.69 16.84 3.98
C LEU A 25 9.57 17.65 3.30
N PRO A 26 9.56 18.99 3.42
CA PRO A 26 8.58 19.81 2.76
C PRO A 26 8.78 19.74 1.25
N LEU A 27 7.78 20.15 0.48
CA LEU A 27 7.88 20.19 -0.97
C LEU A 27 9.09 21.03 -1.39
N ILE A 28 10.04 20.40 -2.08
CA ILE A 28 11.26 21.06 -2.56
C ILE A 28 10.95 21.79 -3.87
N GLN A 29 11.36 23.06 -3.95
CA GLN A 29 11.29 23.84 -5.18
C GLN A 29 12.64 24.46 -5.49
N GLY A 30 13.02 24.39 -6.76
CA GLY A 30 14.13 25.18 -7.27
C GLY A 30 14.10 25.25 -8.79
N ASN A 31 15.05 26.00 -9.33
CA ASN A 31 15.11 26.32 -10.75
C ASN A 31 15.83 25.24 -11.54
N LEU A 32 15.36 25.03 -12.77
CA LEU A 32 16.08 24.31 -13.81
C LEU A 32 16.99 25.28 -14.56
N LEU A 33 18.24 24.87 -14.77
CA LEU A 33 19.21 25.55 -15.58
C LEU A 33 19.71 24.60 -16.68
N PHE A 34 20.16 25.13 -17.80
CA PHE A 34 20.77 24.36 -18.88
C PHE A 34 21.74 25.26 -19.64
N ASN A 35 22.71 24.66 -20.33
CA ASN A 35 23.59 25.40 -21.22
C ASN A 35 23.05 25.34 -22.66
N SER A 36 22.67 26.48 -23.22
CA SER A 36 22.13 26.57 -24.58
C SER A 36 23.16 26.20 -25.68
N GLN A 37 24.44 26.10 -25.33
CA GLN A 37 25.49 25.60 -26.24
C GLN A 37 25.54 24.08 -26.31
N THR A 38 25.13 23.37 -25.25
CA THR A 38 25.19 21.90 -25.18
C THR A 38 23.82 21.25 -25.35
N VAL A 39 22.75 21.92 -24.93
CA VAL A 39 21.37 21.45 -25.09
C VAL A 39 20.65 22.37 -26.10
N PRO A 40 20.20 21.84 -27.26
CA PRO A 40 19.52 22.63 -28.28
C PRO A 40 18.23 23.31 -27.79
N SER A 41 17.75 24.30 -28.52
CA SER A 41 16.56 25.07 -28.12
C SER A 41 15.27 24.24 -28.10
N HIS A 42 15.11 23.32 -29.05
CA HIS A 42 13.99 22.38 -29.14
C HIS A 42 14.48 21.10 -29.80
N GLN A 43 14.17 19.95 -29.20
CA GLN A 43 14.58 18.65 -29.73
C GLN A 43 13.59 17.56 -29.35
N HIS A 44 13.47 16.56 -30.22
CA HIS A 44 12.69 15.34 -29.98
C HIS A 44 13.61 14.14 -29.98
N PHE A 45 13.37 13.21 -29.05
CA PHE A 45 14.13 12.00 -28.84
C PHE A 45 13.15 10.82 -28.82
N SER A 46 13.35 9.83 -29.67
CA SER A 46 12.54 8.61 -29.62
C SER A 46 12.90 7.79 -28.39
N ILE A 47 11.89 7.29 -27.68
CA ILE A 47 12.03 6.27 -26.64
C ILE A 47 11.38 5.02 -27.20
N GLY A 48 12.20 4.06 -27.63
CA GLY A 48 11.76 2.91 -28.40
C GLY A 48 11.04 3.31 -29.69
N LYS A 49 10.00 2.55 -30.02
CA LYS A 49 9.21 2.70 -31.25
C LYS A 49 7.95 3.51 -31.07
N ASP A 50 7.41 3.60 -29.86
CA ASP A 50 6.05 4.09 -29.62
C ASP A 50 6.00 5.41 -28.85
N PHE A 51 7.11 5.83 -28.25
CA PHE A 51 7.18 7.03 -27.42
C PHE A 51 8.20 8.04 -27.93
N GLN A 52 7.94 9.30 -27.59
CA GLN A 52 8.83 10.42 -27.90
C GLN A 52 8.93 11.36 -26.70
N LEU A 53 10.16 11.66 -26.30
CA LEU A 53 10.49 12.72 -25.34
C LEU A 53 10.82 14.01 -26.11
N SER A 54 10.15 15.08 -25.75
CA SER A 54 10.38 16.42 -26.29
C SER A 54 11.03 17.31 -25.22
N TRP A 55 12.12 17.94 -25.60
CA TRP A 55 12.78 19.01 -24.85
C TRP A 55 12.47 20.37 -25.49
N SER A 56 12.12 21.35 -24.67
CA SER A 56 11.96 22.75 -25.07
C SER A 56 12.62 23.66 -24.06
N SER A 57 13.55 24.51 -24.52
CA SER A 57 14.23 25.55 -23.73
C SER A 57 13.35 26.75 -23.37
N ASN A 58 12.15 26.87 -23.96
CA ASN A 58 11.22 27.95 -23.68
C ASN A 58 10.80 27.96 -22.20
N ASN A 59 10.54 29.15 -21.66
CA ASN A 59 10.09 29.36 -20.28
C ASN A 59 11.00 28.67 -19.23
N GLY A 60 12.31 28.60 -19.49
CA GLY A 60 13.30 28.05 -18.57
C GLY A 60 13.58 26.56 -18.72
N GLY A 61 13.03 25.89 -19.74
CA GLY A 61 13.32 24.48 -20.02
C GLY A 61 12.23 23.53 -19.50
N SER A 62 11.83 22.55 -20.31
CA SER A 62 10.88 21.51 -19.92
C SER A 62 11.04 20.24 -20.75
N LEU A 63 10.66 19.11 -20.16
CA LEU A 63 10.58 17.79 -20.78
C LEU A 63 9.12 17.36 -20.85
N SER A 64 8.72 16.70 -21.93
CA SER A 64 7.38 16.12 -22.07
C SER A 64 7.45 14.83 -22.88
N ILE A 65 6.71 13.83 -22.44
CA ILE A 65 6.66 12.52 -23.08
C ILE A 65 5.29 12.33 -23.72
N TYR A 66 5.30 11.88 -24.97
CA TYR A 66 4.12 11.61 -25.79
C TYR A 66 4.17 10.19 -26.31
N HIS A 67 2.98 9.59 -26.47
CA HIS A 67 2.82 8.35 -27.22
C HIS A 67 2.44 8.68 -28.67
N GLN A 68 2.96 7.92 -29.64
CA GLN A 68 2.77 8.19 -31.07
C GLN A 68 1.30 8.11 -31.52
N SER A 69 0.47 7.31 -30.86
CA SER A 69 -0.97 7.26 -31.15
C SER A 69 -1.71 8.55 -30.75
N GLN A 70 -1.15 9.34 -29.82
CA GLN A 70 -1.77 10.56 -29.29
C GLN A 70 -0.73 11.68 -29.08
N PRO A 71 -0.14 12.21 -30.16
CA PRO A 71 0.98 13.15 -30.09
C PRO A 71 0.60 14.52 -29.49
N LYS A 72 -0.69 14.80 -29.29
CA LYS A 72 -1.19 16.04 -28.68
C LYS A 72 -1.38 15.95 -27.17
N ARG A 73 -1.31 14.76 -26.58
CA ARG A 73 -1.53 14.55 -25.14
C ARG A 73 -0.24 14.05 -24.50
N ALA A 74 0.38 14.90 -23.70
CA ALA A 74 1.53 14.47 -22.90
C ALA A 74 1.07 13.53 -21.79
N ILE A 75 1.70 12.35 -21.71
CA ILE A 75 1.44 11.36 -20.64
C ILE A 75 2.27 11.68 -19.38
N TRP A 76 3.35 12.45 -19.53
CA TRP A 76 4.17 12.95 -18.44
C TRP A 76 4.91 14.22 -18.88
N SER A 77 4.98 15.25 -18.04
CA SER A 77 5.63 16.52 -18.35
C SER A 77 6.24 17.17 -17.11
N THR A 78 7.44 17.72 -17.21
CA THR A 78 8.01 18.56 -16.14
C THR A 78 7.38 19.96 -16.14
N ILE A 79 7.59 20.70 -15.06
CA ILE A 79 7.12 22.09 -14.95
C ILE A 79 8.18 23.00 -15.62
N PRO A 80 7.80 23.89 -16.54
CA PRO A 80 8.75 24.79 -17.19
C PRO A 80 9.58 25.62 -16.21
N GLY A 81 10.91 25.59 -16.39
CA GLY A 81 11.87 26.37 -15.59
C GLY A 81 12.14 25.83 -14.19
N GLN A 82 11.55 24.70 -13.79
CA GLN A 82 11.69 24.16 -12.44
C GLN A 82 12.39 22.81 -12.43
N ALA A 83 13.18 22.60 -11.37
CA ALA A 83 13.88 21.35 -11.15
C ALA A 83 12.87 20.20 -11.01
N PHE A 84 13.09 19.12 -11.75
CA PHE A 84 12.30 17.90 -11.70
C PHE A 84 13.01 16.78 -10.92
N VAL A 85 14.32 16.89 -10.67
CA VAL A 85 15.06 16.07 -9.71
C VAL A 85 15.60 16.96 -8.59
N SER A 86 15.44 16.53 -7.35
CA SER A 86 16.06 17.16 -6.19
C SER A 86 16.54 16.10 -5.20
N ALA A 87 17.49 16.48 -4.36
CA ALA A 87 18.11 15.57 -3.40
C ALA A 87 18.16 16.19 -2.01
N ALA A 88 17.99 15.38 -0.98
CA ALA A 88 18.15 15.83 0.40
C ALA A 88 18.85 14.77 1.26
N LEU A 89 19.46 15.27 2.33
CA LEU A 89 20.13 14.47 3.34
C LEU A 89 19.45 14.77 4.68
N ALA A 90 18.74 13.77 5.20
CA ALA A 90 17.88 13.91 6.35
C ALA A 90 18.13 12.81 7.40
N GLU A 91 18.03 13.15 8.68
CA GLU A 91 17.93 12.15 9.74
C GLU A 91 16.49 11.63 9.83
N THR A 92 16.30 10.33 9.69
CA THR A 92 15.00 9.67 9.84
C THR A 92 14.79 9.20 11.28
N GLU A 93 13.63 9.49 11.85
CA GLU A 93 13.12 8.77 13.01
C GLU A 93 11.89 7.96 12.62
N VAL A 94 11.86 6.68 13.02
CA VAL A 94 10.65 5.87 12.96
C VAL A 94 10.15 5.62 14.38
N GLU A 95 8.88 5.94 14.63
CA GLU A 95 8.19 5.53 15.86
C GLU A 95 7.29 4.35 15.54
N GLU A 96 7.42 3.29 16.32
CA GLU A 96 6.68 2.03 16.12
C GLU A 96 5.87 1.69 17.37
N SER A 97 4.64 1.22 17.16
CA SER A 97 3.79 0.68 18.22
C SER A 97 2.77 -0.30 17.64
N ARG A 98 2.97 -1.61 17.87
CA ARG A 98 2.01 -2.69 17.55
C ARG A 98 1.50 -2.61 16.10
N GLY A 99 2.40 -2.61 15.13
CA GLY A 99 2.06 -2.52 13.71
C GLY A 99 1.63 -1.13 13.22
N SER A 100 1.59 -0.11 14.09
CA SER A 100 1.44 1.29 13.68
C SER A 100 2.80 1.99 13.59
N PHE A 101 3.03 2.72 12.50
CA PHE A 101 4.32 3.33 12.20
C PHE A 101 4.21 4.84 11.96
N VAL A 102 5.30 5.54 12.27
CA VAL A 102 5.43 6.98 12.00
C VAL A 102 6.82 7.28 11.53
N VAL A 103 6.97 7.68 10.28
CA VAL A 103 8.24 8.14 9.74
C VAL A 103 8.33 9.66 9.83
N LYS A 104 9.43 10.16 10.40
CA LYS A 104 9.70 11.60 10.57
C LYS A 104 11.08 11.96 10.05
N ASP A 105 11.17 13.10 9.38
CA ASP A 105 12.45 13.76 9.09
C ASP A 105 12.74 14.78 10.19
N ARG A 106 13.81 14.56 10.96
CA ARG A 106 14.15 15.41 12.12
C ARG A 106 15.02 16.59 11.74
N LYS A 107 16.22 16.31 11.25
CA LYS A 107 17.21 17.32 10.87
C LYS A 107 17.54 17.15 9.40
N LEU A 108 17.35 18.23 8.64
CA LEU A 108 17.81 18.35 7.26
C LEU A 108 19.23 18.89 7.30
N HIS A 109 20.20 18.08 6.91
CA HIS A 109 21.61 18.48 6.85
C HIS A 109 21.91 19.20 5.54
N LEU A 110 21.32 18.74 4.43
CA LEU A 110 21.53 19.31 3.11
C LEU A 110 20.30 19.14 2.23
N VAL A 111 20.02 20.14 1.40
CA VAL A 111 19.00 20.08 0.35
C VAL A 111 19.55 20.69 -0.94
N CYS A 112 19.68 19.87 -1.97
CA CYS A 112 19.99 20.27 -3.34
C CYS A 112 18.68 20.39 -4.12
N HIS A 113 18.21 21.62 -4.28
CA HIS A 113 16.90 21.95 -4.85
C HIS A 113 16.98 22.55 -6.26
N HIS A 114 18.17 22.97 -6.70
CA HIS A 114 18.41 23.42 -8.07
C HIS A 114 18.96 22.28 -8.92
N GLN A 115 18.67 22.32 -10.22
CA GLN A 115 19.08 21.30 -11.18
C GLN A 115 19.69 21.95 -12.42
N THR A 116 20.78 21.39 -12.94
CA THR A 116 21.25 21.66 -14.29
C THR A 116 20.96 20.46 -15.20
N ILE A 117 20.59 20.67 -16.46
CA ILE A 117 20.73 19.66 -17.51
C ILE A 117 22.04 19.94 -18.24
N LEU A 118 22.94 18.96 -18.23
CA LEU A 118 24.16 18.99 -19.03
C LEU A 118 23.92 18.40 -20.42
N ASP A 119 23.18 17.29 -20.46
CA ASP A 119 23.04 16.50 -21.67
C ASP A 119 21.74 15.68 -21.70
N ILE A 120 21.24 15.45 -22.91
CA ILE A 120 20.13 14.56 -23.23
C ILE A 120 20.59 13.71 -24.42
N ARG A 121 20.92 12.45 -24.15
CA ARG A 121 21.46 11.52 -25.15
C ARG A 121 20.48 10.42 -25.48
N VAL A 122 20.49 10.00 -26.73
CA VAL A 122 19.91 8.74 -27.16
C VAL A 122 20.98 7.66 -26.99
N ILE A 123 20.61 6.54 -26.38
CA ILE A 123 21.46 5.35 -26.29
C ILE A 123 20.88 4.32 -27.25
N ASP A 124 21.68 3.87 -28.21
CA ASP A 124 21.32 2.84 -29.19
C ASP A 124 21.94 1.49 -28.85
N GLN A 125 21.40 0.40 -29.43
CA GLN A 125 21.84 -0.97 -29.17
C GLN A 125 23.33 -1.22 -29.44
N PHE A 126 23.97 -0.39 -30.28
CA PHE A 126 25.38 -0.52 -30.65
C PHE A 126 26.33 0.34 -29.80
N ASP A 127 25.84 1.15 -28.87
CA ASP A 127 26.66 1.95 -27.93
C ASP A 127 27.23 1.12 -26.76
N HIS A 128 27.64 -0.13 -27.05
CA HIS A 128 28.05 -1.15 -26.08
C HIS A 128 29.40 -0.89 -25.36
N SER A 129 29.89 0.35 -25.30
CA SER A 129 31.19 0.64 -24.68
C SER A 129 31.41 2.08 -24.20
N LEU A 130 30.38 2.90 -24.04
CA LEU A 130 30.57 4.33 -23.73
C LEU A 130 30.44 4.76 -22.25
N GLU A 131 30.22 3.85 -21.30
CA GLU A 131 30.22 4.21 -19.87
C GLU A 131 31.43 3.70 -19.07
N ALA A 132 32.34 2.93 -19.68
CA ALA A 132 33.62 2.58 -19.03
C ALA A 132 34.61 3.77 -18.89
N GLN A 133 34.22 4.98 -19.31
CA GLN A 133 35.07 6.18 -19.25
C GLN A 133 34.53 7.32 -18.35
N ASP A 134 33.30 7.26 -17.84
CA ASP A 134 32.80 8.23 -16.85
C ASP A 134 33.06 7.68 -15.44
N GLN A 135 34.20 8.05 -14.84
CA GLN A 135 34.62 7.54 -13.52
C GLN A 135 33.59 7.77 -12.39
N ASP A 136 32.62 8.67 -12.62
CA ASP A 136 31.53 9.00 -11.68
C ASP A 136 30.21 8.26 -11.97
N SER A 137 30.07 7.51 -13.07
CA SER A 137 28.87 6.70 -13.30
C SER A 137 28.79 5.58 -12.25
N PRO A 138 27.71 5.45 -11.49
CA PRO A 138 27.60 4.39 -10.50
C PRO A 138 27.68 3.03 -11.21
N SER A 139 28.57 2.15 -10.77
CA SER A 139 28.62 0.77 -11.25
C SER A 139 27.22 0.15 -11.20
N GLY A 140 26.80 -0.43 -12.31
CA GLY A 140 25.50 -1.06 -12.47
C GLY A 140 24.29 -0.14 -12.72
N PHE A 141 24.50 1.14 -13.06
CA PHE A 141 23.39 1.99 -13.55
C PHE A 141 22.80 1.49 -14.88
N LEU A 142 23.66 0.93 -15.75
CA LEU A 142 23.27 0.23 -16.98
C LEU A 142 23.65 -1.26 -16.92
N ASP A 143 23.82 -1.89 -15.74
CA ASP A 143 24.13 -3.33 -15.67
C ASP A 143 22.94 -4.12 -16.23
N LEU A 144 23.00 -4.33 -17.55
CA LEU A 144 22.42 -5.41 -18.31
C LEU A 144 23.14 -6.70 -17.89
N ASP A 145 23.09 -7.03 -16.59
CA ASP A 145 23.81 -8.17 -16.06
C ASP A 145 23.16 -9.45 -16.59
N GLN A 146 23.99 -10.34 -17.14
CA GLN A 146 23.66 -11.47 -18.02
C GLN A 146 22.85 -12.62 -17.36
N LYS A 147 22.01 -12.37 -16.35
CA LYS A 147 21.31 -13.43 -15.61
C LYS A 147 19.80 -13.32 -15.46
N THR A 148 19.14 -12.36 -16.12
CA THR A 148 17.68 -12.34 -16.27
C THR A 148 17.28 -11.87 -17.67
N ASP A 149 16.38 -12.61 -18.33
CA ASP A 149 15.94 -12.51 -19.72
C ASP A 149 16.08 -11.12 -20.39
N SER A 150 17.02 -11.00 -21.32
CA SER A 150 17.21 -9.88 -22.25
C SER A 150 16.12 -9.75 -23.32
N LYS A 151 14.86 -10.11 -23.01
CA LYS A 151 13.73 -10.13 -23.96
C LYS A 151 12.88 -8.85 -23.99
N GLY A 152 13.19 -7.83 -23.19
CA GLY A 152 12.29 -6.67 -23.00
C GLY A 152 12.83 -5.27 -23.33
N THR A 153 14.14 -5.06 -23.39
CA THR A 153 14.70 -3.70 -23.56
C THR A 153 14.58 -3.24 -25.01
N GLN A 154 13.75 -2.22 -25.25
CA GLN A 154 13.59 -1.63 -26.59
C GLN A 154 14.42 -0.36 -26.72
N PHE A 155 15.39 -0.41 -27.64
CA PHE A 155 16.15 0.76 -28.08
C PHE A 155 15.37 1.53 -29.15
N PRO A 156 15.60 2.85 -29.30
CA PRO A 156 16.50 3.70 -28.51
C PRO A 156 16.03 3.99 -27.07
N MET A 157 16.96 4.20 -26.14
CA MET A 157 16.67 4.75 -24.80
C MET A 157 17.09 6.21 -24.71
N VAL A 158 16.56 6.97 -23.74
CA VAL A 158 16.92 8.38 -23.54
C VAL A 158 17.49 8.58 -22.14
N LEU A 159 18.71 9.11 -22.07
CA LEU A 159 19.41 9.42 -20.83
C LEU A 159 19.58 10.93 -20.66
N VAL A 160 19.04 11.47 -19.58
CA VAL A 160 19.22 12.87 -19.16
C VAL A 160 20.20 12.92 -18.00
N THR A 161 21.27 13.69 -18.13
CA THR A 161 22.29 13.85 -17.08
C THR A 161 22.50 15.30 -16.70
N GLY A 162 22.93 15.52 -15.46
CA GLY A 162 23.26 16.85 -14.98
C GLY A 162 23.62 16.88 -13.51
N TRP A 163 23.51 18.05 -12.89
CA TRP A 163 23.85 18.24 -11.47
C TRP A 163 22.66 18.74 -10.67
N VAL A 164 22.43 18.16 -9.50
CA VAL A 164 21.63 18.79 -8.44
C VAL A 164 22.56 19.55 -7.50
N PHE A 165 22.17 20.75 -7.07
CA PHE A 165 23.04 21.58 -6.25
C PHE A 165 22.29 22.55 -5.34
N ASN A 166 23.04 23.17 -4.42
CA ASN A 166 22.57 24.23 -3.53
C ASN A 166 23.43 25.50 -3.66
N MET A 167 22.82 26.69 -3.60
CA MET A 167 23.51 27.98 -3.58
C MET A 167 23.58 28.55 -2.15
N ARG A 168 24.79 28.79 -1.61
CA ARG A 168 24.94 29.51 -0.33
C ARG A 168 24.58 30.99 -0.49
N ARG A 169 23.51 31.45 0.17
CA ARG A 169 23.33 32.88 0.47
C ARG A 169 24.25 33.26 1.63
N LYS A 170 25.36 33.97 1.38
CA LYS A 170 25.98 34.78 2.44
C LYS A 170 25.06 35.98 2.71
N LYS A 171 24.57 36.12 3.95
CA LYS A 171 23.99 37.39 4.43
C LYS A 171 25.05 38.48 4.27
N LYS A 172 25.00 39.26 3.20
CA LYS A 172 25.70 40.55 3.15
C LYS A 172 24.78 41.58 3.81
N HIS A 173 25.25 42.20 4.89
CA HIS A 173 24.65 43.42 5.40
C HIS A 173 24.54 44.43 4.24
N SER A 174 23.32 44.86 3.94
CA SER A 174 23.05 45.82 2.87
C SER A 174 23.48 47.22 3.29
N HIS A 175 24.39 47.83 2.54
CA HIS A 175 24.39 49.27 2.34
C HIS A 175 23.93 49.60 0.92
N LYS A 176 23.21 50.71 0.85
CA LYS A 176 22.26 51.14 -0.19
C LYS A 176 22.91 51.55 -1.53
N TYR A 177 22.01 51.59 -2.52
CA TYR A 177 21.97 52.35 -3.79
C TYR A 177 22.57 51.72 -5.04
N GLY A 178 21.77 51.75 -6.12
CA GLY A 178 22.22 51.74 -7.51
C GLY A 178 21.57 50.69 -8.40
N THR A 179 20.63 51.11 -9.24
CA THR A 179 20.17 50.45 -10.47
C THR A 179 21.33 49.99 -11.36
N LEU A 180 21.26 48.77 -11.92
CA LEU A 180 21.86 48.46 -13.22
C LEU A 180 21.24 47.19 -13.83
N GLU A 181 20.72 47.36 -15.05
CA GLU A 181 20.52 46.30 -16.04
C GLU A 181 21.87 45.63 -16.37
N ASN A 182 21.81 44.38 -16.84
CA ASN A 182 22.95 43.50 -17.21
C ASN A 182 23.76 42.94 -16.03
N ALA A 183 23.27 41.85 -15.42
CA ALA A 183 24.08 40.99 -14.58
C ALA A 183 24.61 39.80 -15.39
N GLN A 184 25.84 39.92 -15.90
CA GLN A 184 26.69 38.77 -16.21
C GLN A 184 26.92 37.96 -14.91
N PHE A 185 26.84 36.64 -15.02
CA PHE A 185 27.01 35.68 -13.93
C PHE A 185 28.44 35.75 -13.36
N GLU A 186 28.66 36.57 -12.33
CA GLU A 186 29.78 36.43 -11.40
C GLU A 186 29.26 36.15 -9.98
N GLY A 187 28.92 34.88 -9.73
CA GLY A 187 28.55 34.36 -8.41
C GLY A 187 29.33 33.10 -8.09
N LYS A 188 30.07 33.11 -6.97
CA LYS A 188 30.84 31.98 -6.44
C LYS A 188 30.03 30.67 -6.44
N GLY A 189 30.65 29.58 -6.90
CA GLY A 189 30.02 28.28 -7.21
C GLY A 189 29.22 27.58 -6.08
N PRO A 190 28.50 26.49 -6.42
CA PRO A 190 27.62 25.77 -5.49
C PRO A 190 28.39 25.23 -4.29
N SER A 191 27.78 25.25 -3.10
CA SER A 191 28.43 24.76 -1.88
C SER A 191 28.41 23.24 -1.77
N THR A 192 27.45 22.60 -2.44
CA THR A 192 27.36 21.15 -2.54
C THR A 192 26.61 20.79 -3.80
N CYS A 193 27.08 19.77 -4.51
CA CYS A 193 26.43 19.26 -5.72
C CYS A 193 26.56 17.75 -5.81
N ALA A 194 25.65 17.10 -6.52
CA ALA A 194 25.81 15.72 -6.96
C ALA A 194 25.35 15.58 -8.40
N ARG A 195 25.98 14.65 -9.11
CA ARG A 195 25.53 14.27 -10.44
C ARG A 195 24.23 13.46 -10.32
N TYR A 196 23.36 13.56 -11.32
CA TYR A 196 22.19 12.69 -11.44
C TYR A 196 22.10 12.12 -12.84
N TRP A 197 21.38 11.00 -12.92
CA TRP A 197 21.02 10.33 -14.17
C TRP A 197 19.52 10.03 -14.14
N VAL A 198 18.82 10.35 -15.22
CA VAL A 198 17.42 9.98 -15.45
C VAL A 198 17.34 9.22 -16.76
N LEU A 199 17.04 7.93 -16.69
CA LEU A 199 16.89 7.06 -17.85
C LEU A 199 15.41 6.86 -18.15
N PHE A 200 15.05 6.91 -19.43
CA PHE A 200 13.74 6.50 -19.95
C PHE A 200 13.94 5.41 -21.00
N GLU A 201 13.21 4.31 -20.84
CA GLU A 201 13.25 3.17 -21.74
C GLU A 201 11.84 2.67 -22.05
N GLN A 202 11.61 2.23 -23.29
CA GLN A 202 10.34 1.60 -23.62
C GLN A 202 10.35 0.14 -23.15
N LYS A 203 9.37 -0.24 -22.32
CA LYS A 203 9.20 -1.63 -21.85
C LYS A 203 8.26 -2.42 -22.76
N ASN A 204 7.19 -1.79 -23.23
CA ASN A 204 6.25 -2.31 -24.23
C ASN A 204 5.53 -1.14 -24.91
N SER A 205 4.56 -1.37 -25.79
CA SER A 205 3.87 -0.30 -26.52
C SER A 205 3.09 0.68 -25.63
N ASN A 206 2.75 0.28 -24.40
CA ASN A 206 1.93 1.08 -23.49
C ASN A 206 2.71 1.56 -22.25
N GLN A 207 4.01 1.30 -22.16
CA GLN A 207 4.78 1.56 -20.95
C GLN A 207 6.20 2.05 -21.19
N ILE A 208 6.57 3.05 -20.41
CA ILE A 208 7.94 3.54 -20.27
C ILE A 208 8.43 3.20 -18.87
N GLY A 209 9.58 2.54 -18.77
CA GLY A 209 10.35 2.47 -17.52
C GLY A 209 11.15 3.74 -17.33
N PHE A 210 11.23 4.21 -16.09
CA PHE A 210 12.13 5.31 -15.72
C PHE A 210 12.96 4.93 -14.50
N GLN A 211 14.20 5.42 -14.48
CA GLN A 211 15.11 5.29 -13.35
C GLN A 211 15.77 6.64 -13.07
N VAL A 212 15.82 7.05 -11.80
CA VAL A 212 16.60 8.20 -11.35
C VAL A 212 17.63 7.72 -10.33
N LYS A 213 18.89 8.09 -10.52
CA LYS A 213 19.97 7.79 -9.59
C LYS A 213 20.76 9.04 -9.24
N LEU A 214 21.11 9.20 -7.97
CA LEU A 214 21.98 10.27 -7.49
C LEU A 214 23.40 9.76 -7.29
N GLY A 215 24.37 10.56 -7.69
CA GLY A 215 25.78 10.36 -7.39
C GLY A 215 26.13 10.80 -5.97
N GLN A 216 27.38 10.58 -5.58
CA GLN A 216 27.86 11.01 -4.27
C GLN A 216 27.88 12.55 -4.14
N PRO A 217 27.54 13.08 -2.95
CA PRO A 217 27.62 14.52 -2.69
C PRO A 217 29.07 15.01 -2.69
N ASN A 218 29.38 15.94 -3.60
CA ASN A 218 30.64 16.67 -3.63
C ASN A 218 30.51 17.94 -2.79
N PHE A 219 31.15 17.96 -1.62
CA PHE A 219 31.16 19.10 -0.69
C PHE A 219 32.21 20.17 -1.02
N GLU A 220 33.07 19.93 -2.00
CA GLU A 220 34.07 20.89 -2.49
C GLU A 220 34.08 20.95 -4.01
N PHE A 221 33.57 22.04 -4.60
CA PHE A 221 33.82 22.35 -6.02
C PHE A 221 34.66 23.63 -6.13
N ARG A 222 35.98 23.49 -6.26
CA ARG A 222 36.86 24.54 -6.80
C ARG A 222 37.13 24.20 -8.27
N THR A 223 36.59 25.00 -9.18
CA THR A 223 36.98 24.97 -10.60
C THR A 223 38.48 25.23 -10.72
N LYS A 224 39.25 24.21 -11.12
CA LYS A 224 40.61 24.42 -11.64
C LYS A 224 40.53 24.62 -13.14
N ALA A 225 40.88 25.83 -13.59
CA ALA A 225 41.36 26.10 -14.93
C ALA A 225 42.82 26.61 -14.83
N SER A 226 43.68 26.06 -15.68
CA SER A 226 45.16 26.08 -15.79
C SER A 226 45.75 27.42 -16.30
N PRO A 227 47.07 27.59 -16.62
CA PRO A 227 48.33 27.03 -16.09
C PRO A 227 49.42 28.11 -15.73
N ALA A 228 50.57 27.65 -15.22
CA ALA A 228 51.91 28.28 -15.17
C ALA A 228 52.24 29.35 -14.09
N ALA A 229 53.19 29.02 -13.19
CA ALA A 229 54.57 29.53 -13.23
C ALA A 229 55.36 29.19 -11.94
N SER A 230 56.63 28.88 -12.14
CA SER A 230 57.65 28.45 -11.18
C SER A 230 58.02 29.46 -10.09
N GLY A 231 58.37 28.98 -8.89
CA GLY A 231 59.15 29.76 -7.93
C GLY A 231 59.41 29.04 -6.60
N ARG A 232 60.61 28.49 -6.41
CA ARG A 232 61.15 27.97 -5.13
C ARG A 232 61.22 29.10 -4.09
N TYR A 233 61.11 28.78 -2.79
CA TYR A 233 62.17 29.03 -1.78
C TYR A 233 61.87 28.35 -0.43
N LYS A 234 62.93 27.79 0.17
CA LYS A 234 63.00 27.15 1.50
C LYS A 234 63.37 28.19 2.58
N GLY A 235 62.96 27.97 3.83
CA GLY A 235 63.89 28.06 4.97
C GLY A 235 63.45 28.77 6.27
N PHE A 236 63.41 27.96 7.34
CA PHE A 236 63.94 28.19 8.70
C PHE A 236 63.17 28.93 9.83
N ARG A 237 62.69 28.10 10.77
CA ARG A 237 62.78 28.09 12.26
C ARG A 237 63.26 29.35 13.03
N ARG A 238 62.59 29.64 14.16
CA ARG A 238 63.18 29.57 15.53
C ARG A 238 62.14 29.62 16.67
N ARG A 239 62.53 29.01 17.81
CA ARG A 239 61.83 28.82 19.09
C ARG A 239 62.51 29.66 20.20
N LEU A 240 61.83 29.73 21.35
CA LEU A 240 62.22 30.16 22.73
C LEU A 240 62.01 31.66 23.01
N GLY A 241 61.47 32.13 24.15
CA GLY A 241 60.97 31.50 25.38
C GLY A 241 61.07 32.47 26.57
N GLN A 242 60.50 32.06 27.73
CA GLN A 242 60.62 32.60 29.11
C GLN A 242 59.60 33.71 29.50
N PHE A 243 59.04 33.81 30.73
CA PHE A 243 59.56 33.61 32.10
C PHE A 243 58.42 33.47 33.15
N GLN A 244 58.80 33.07 34.38
CA GLN A 244 58.02 32.66 35.56
C GLN A 244 57.56 33.80 36.50
N LYS A 245 56.53 33.58 37.38
CA LYS A 245 56.68 33.46 38.86
C LYS A 245 55.37 33.38 39.69
N ARG A 246 55.33 32.33 40.53
CA ARG A 246 54.80 32.08 41.90
C ARG A 246 53.86 33.04 42.69
N ARG A 247 52.72 32.46 43.13
CA ARG A 247 52.14 32.24 44.50
C ARG A 247 52.20 33.30 45.62
N LEU A 248 51.04 33.55 46.27
CA LEU A 248 50.85 33.47 47.73
C LEU A 248 49.38 33.17 48.14
N ARG A 249 49.19 32.52 49.30
CA ARG A 249 47.96 31.93 49.90
C ARG A 249 47.26 32.90 50.88
N TRP A 250 45.94 32.77 51.11
CA TRP A 250 45.29 32.25 52.35
C TRP A 250 43.74 32.20 52.25
N PHE A 251 43.13 31.35 53.08
CA PHE A 251 41.73 30.82 53.12
C PHE A 251 40.66 31.89 53.52
N TRP A 252 39.34 31.78 53.27
CA TRP A 252 38.32 30.83 53.80
C TRP A 252 36.93 30.97 53.08
N SER A 253 36.15 29.87 53.09
CA SER A 253 34.67 29.71 53.08
C SER A 253 33.74 30.21 51.95
N SER A 254 33.12 29.21 51.31
CA SER A 254 31.70 29.08 50.87
C SER A 254 31.09 29.97 49.77
N ALA A 255 30.28 29.28 48.94
CA ALA A 255 29.35 29.74 47.90
C ALA A 255 29.91 29.87 46.47
N ARG A 256 29.58 28.90 45.61
CA ARG A 256 29.66 29.02 44.14
C ARG A 256 28.42 29.74 43.63
N PRO A 257 28.58 30.75 42.76
CA PRO A 257 27.96 30.61 41.44
C PRO A 257 28.82 31.14 40.28
N ARG A 258 28.71 30.41 39.17
CA ARG A 258 28.73 30.84 37.75
C ARG A 258 29.83 31.83 37.33
N GLY A 259 30.89 31.28 36.74
CA GLY A 259 31.82 32.01 35.88
C GLY A 259 31.56 31.73 34.40
N PHE A 260 31.32 32.80 33.64
CA PHE A 260 31.41 32.84 32.18
C PHE A 260 32.80 32.38 31.73
N GLY A 261 32.85 31.50 30.73
CA GLY A 261 34.04 31.19 29.96
C GLY A 261 33.73 31.39 28.49
N PHE A 262 34.29 32.45 27.91
CA PHE A 262 34.39 32.62 26.46
C PHE A 262 35.30 31.51 25.92
N VAL A 263 34.74 30.59 25.14
CA VAL A 263 35.50 29.73 24.23
C VAL A 263 35.04 30.10 22.83
N SER A 264 35.83 30.96 22.21
CA SER A 264 35.87 31.14 20.76
C SER A 264 36.57 29.92 20.16
N SER A 265 36.12 29.53 18.97
CA SER A 265 36.57 28.43 18.10
C SER A 265 36.12 27.02 18.51
N SER A 266 34.99 26.57 17.94
CA SER A 266 34.81 25.21 17.39
C SER A 266 33.40 24.93 16.83
N GLU A 267 32.67 25.91 16.27
CA GLU A 267 31.43 25.60 15.53
C GLU A 267 31.70 25.12 14.09
N GLU A 268 32.77 25.62 13.43
CA GLU A 268 33.11 25.18 12.06
C GLU A 268 33.75 23.78 12.03
N GLU A 269 34.60 23.40 13.00
CA GLU A 269 35.17 22.04 13.09
C GLU A 269 34.11 20.98 13.46
N LEU A 270 33.03 21.36 14.16
CA LEU A 270 31.93 20.44 14.50
C LEU A 270 30.93 20.22 13.35
N GLU A 271 30.88 21.12 12.36
CA GLU A 271 30.13 20.90 11.11
C GLU A 271 30.89 20.00 10.13
N GLU A 272 32.22 20.16 10.02
CA GLU A 272 33.06 19.31 9.17
C GLU A 272 33.12 17.85 9.67
N LEU A 273 33.20 17.64 10.99
CA LEU A 273 33.19 16.28 11.58
C LEU A 273 31.85 15.53 11.45
N LYS A 274 30.73 16.21 11.11
CA LYS A 274 29.42 15.56 10.87
C LYS A 274 29.17 15.21 9.41
N ALA A 275 29.88 15.84 8.47
CA ALA A 275 29.78 15.53 7.04
C ALA A 275 30.40 14.16 6.69
N GLU A 276 31.37 13.68 7.49
CA GLU A 276 32.01 12.36 7.29
C GLU A 276 31.09 11.15 7.56
N GLU A 277 29.96 11.33 8.27
CA GLU A 277 29.03 10.23 8.60
C GLU A 277 28.13 9.80 7.43
N PHE A 278 27.92 10.67 6.44
CA PHE A 278 27.02 10.42 5.32
C PHE A 278 27.75 10.35 3.99
N LYS A 279 27.78 9.15 3.41
CA LYS A 279 28.42 8.90 2.11
C LYS A 279 27.55 9.25 0.91
N GLU A 280 26.23 9.30 1.07
CA GLU A 280 25.25 9.43 -0.01
C GLU A 280 24.00 10.22 0.42
N PHE A 281 23.29 10.79 -0.56
CA PHE A 281 21.94 11.31 -0.35
C PHE A 281 20.98 10.18 0.00
N ASN A 282 20.03 10.44 0.90
CA ASN A 282 19.04 9.45 1.32
C ASN A 282 17.59 9.90 1.04
N ARG A 283 17.43 10.97 0.27
CA ARG A 283 16.14 11.41 -0.28
C ARG A 283 16.31 11.75 -1.75
N VAL A 284 15.51 11.12 -2.60
CA VAL A 284 15.28 11.54 -4.00
C VAL A 284 13.89 12.14 -4.09
N CYS A 285 13.78 13.27 -4.78
CA CYS A 285 12.49 13.89 -5.09
C CYS A 285 12.33 14.01 -6.62
N LEU A 286 11.26 13.42 -7.14
CA LEU A 286 10.83 13.55 -8.53
C LEU A 286 9.63 14.50 -8.60
N THR A 287 9.76 15.62 -9.31
CA THR A 287 8.70 16.64 -9.44
C THR A 287 8.29 16.83 -10.89
N TYR A 288 6.99 16.77 -11.16
CA TYR A 288 6.44 16.96 -12.50
C TYR A 288 5.09 17.67 -12.44
N SER A 289 4.61 18.12 -13.59
CA SER A 289 3.40 18.92 -13.71
C SER A 289 2.12 18.12 -13.48
N SER A 290 1.12 18.78 -12.95
CA SER A 290 -0.26 18.30 -12.82
C SER A 290 -1.21 19.46 -13.03
N GLU A 291 -2.42 19.19 -13.52
CA GLU A 291 -3.43 20.23 -13.74
C GLU A 291 -4.25 20.48 -12.46
N GLU A 292 -4.77 21.69 -12.28
CA GLU A 292 -5.56 22.06 -11.09
C GLU A 292 -6.82 21.20 -10.93
N ASN A 293 -7.49 20.88 -12.03
CA ASN A 293 -8.69 20.04 -12.08
C ASN A 293 -8.39 18.54 -12.28
N GLU A 294 -7.13 18.13 -12.22
CA GLU A 294 -6.74 16.73 -12.28
C GLU A 294 -7.07 16.03 -10.95
N ARG A 295 -7.77 14.90 -11.03
CA ARG A 295 -8.12 14.06 -9.88
C ARG A 295 -7.30 12.80 -9.88
N PHE A 296 -6.92 12.30 -8.70
CA PHE A 296 -5.98 11.18 -8.54
C PHE A 296 -6.66 10.00 -7.86
N TYR A 297 -6.58 8.81 -8.45
CA TYR A 297 -7.17 7.56 -7.95
C TYR A 297 -6.11 6.46 -7.85
N GLY A 298 -6.25 5.56 -6.88
CA GLY A 298 -5.34 4.44 -6.66
C GLY A 298 -4.82 4.42 -5.22
N PHE A 299 -3.50 4.29 -5.08
CA PHE A 299 -2.76 4.22 -3.83
C PHE A 299 -3.02 2.97 -2.97
N GLY A 300 -3.55 1.90 -3.56
CA GLY A 300 -3.86 0.65 -2.87
C GLY A 300 -5.30 0.59 -2.35
N GLU A 301 -5.51 -0.19 -1.31
CA GLU A 301 -6.76 -0.21 -0.55
C GLU A 301 -6.83 0.99 0.39
N GLN A 302 -7.72 1.93 0.10
CA GLN A 302 -7.82 3.20 0.79
C GLN A 302 -9.20 3.42 1.42
N PHE A 303 -9.16 3.89 2.66
CA PHE A 303 -10.28 3.98 3.60
C PHE A 303 -11.27 5.12 3.43
N SER A 304 -10.68 6.27 3.15
CA SER A 304 -11.30 7.56 3.48
C SER A 304 -11.59 8.40 2.24
N HIS A 305 -10.87 8.16 1.15
CA HIS A 305 -10.87 9.01 -0.03
C HIS A 305 -10.72 8.20 -1.30
N MET A 306 -11.46 8.60 -2.34
CA MET A 306 -11.24 8.13 -3.72
C MET A 306 -10.35 9.08 -4.52
N ASP A 307 -10.48 10.40 -4.29
CA ASP A 307 -9.64 11.43 -4.92
C ASP A 307 -8.55 11.92 -3.96
N PHE A 308 -7.31 11.87 -4.40
CA PHE A 308 -6.12 12.25 -3.62
C PHE A 308 -5.53 13.62 -3.98
N LYS A 309 -6.10 14.36 -4.93
CA LYS A 309 -5.68 15.76 -5.16
C LYS A 309 -5.78 16.55 -3.86
N GLY A 310 -4.78 17.39 -3.58
CA GLY A 310 -4.67 18.18 -2.36
C GLY A 310 -4.13 17.41 -1.15
N LYS A 311 -3.79 16.13 -1.28
CA LYS A 311 -3.34 15.28 -0.17
C LYS A 311 -1.87 14.91 -0.29
N ARG A 312 -1.32 14.43 0.82
CA ARG A 312 0.05 13.89 0.89
C ARG A 312 -0.05 12.44 1.33
N VAL A 313 0.21 11.53 0.40
CA VAL A 313 -0.10 10.09 0.54
C VAL A 313 1.18 9.34 0.90
N PRO A 314 1.36 8.90 2.16
CA PRO A 314 2.45 8.00 2.53
C PRO A 314 2.18 6.58 2.02
N ILE A 315 3.22 5.91 1.55
CA ILE A 315 3.18 4.52 1.11
C ILE A 315 3.99 3.69 2.12
N LEU A 316 3.26 3.07 3.04
CA LEU A 316 3.79 2.20 4.08
C LEU A 316 2.72 1.21 4.51
N VAL A 317 3.03 -0.09 4.41
CA VAL A 317 2.18 -1.15 4.95
C VAL A 317 2.07 -0.93 6.46
N GLN A 318 0.88 -1.01 7.05
CA GLN A 318 0.70 -0.92 8.50
C GLN A 318 -0.70 -1.33 8.93
N GLU A 319 -0.91 -1.46 10.24
CA GLU A 319 -2.26 -1.53 10.79
C GLU A 319 -3.12 -0.36 10.28
N GLN A 320 -4.33 -0.64 9.79
CA GLN A 320 -5.21 0.41 9.28
C GLN A 320 -5.64 1.40 10.38
N GLY A 321 -5.61 0.98 11.64
CA GLY A 321 -6.01 1.75 12.82
C GLY A 321 -7.50 1.72 13.13
N ILE A 322 -7.85 2.10 14.37
CA ILE A 322 -9.21 2.04 14.91
C ILE A 322 -9.88 3.42 14.87
N GLY A 323 -10.89 3.57 14.01
CA GLY A 323 -11.67 4.78 13.79
C GLY A 323 -11.09 5.74 12.75
N ARG A 324 -9.76 5.82 12.62
CA ARG A 324 -9.08 6.48 11.49
C ARG A 324 -9.45 7.95 11.25
N GLY A 325 -9.78 8.65 12.33
CA GLY A 325 -10.25 10.03 12.33
C GLY A 325 -11.67 10.17 12.87
N ASP A 326 -12.45 9.09 12.90
CA ASP A 326 -13.78 9.09 13.48
C ASP A 326 -13.72 9.22 15.01
N GLN A 327 -14.29 10.33 15.52
CA GLN A 327 -14.33 10.61 16.96
C GLN A 327 -15.66 10.15 17.58
N PRO A 328 -15.67 9.75 18.87
CA PRO A 328 -14.55 9.77 19.83
C PRO A 328 -13.67 8.50 19.82
N ILE A 329 -13.90 7.56 18.89
CA ILE A 329 -13.23 6.26 18.96
C ILE A 329 -11.74 6.34 18.68
N THR A 330 -11.31 7.12 17.68
CA THR A 330 -9.89 7.33 17.39
C THR A 330 -9.15 7.94 18.58
N PHE A 331 -9.76 8.91 19.27
CA PHE A 331 -9.22 9.45 20.53
C PHE A 331 -9.02 8.36 21.57
N ALA A 332 -10.02 7.51 21.79
CA ALA A 332 -9.97 6.45 22.79
C ALA A 332 -8.91 5.40 22.46
N ALA A 333 -8.80 5.00 21.19
CA ALA A 333 -7.78 4.08 20.72
C ALA A 333 -6.37 4.65 20.97
N ASN A 334 -6.14 5.91 20.60
CA ASN A 334 -4.85 6.58 20.81
C ASN A 334 -4.48 6.77 22.28
N LEU A 335 -5.47 6.90 23.17
CA LEU A 335 -5.24 7.00 24.62
C LEU A 335 -4.73 5.65 25.17
N ILE A 336 -5.32 4.54 24.74
CA ILE A 336 -4.99 3.18 25.20
C ILE A 336 -3.66 2.71 24.63
N SER A 337 -3.43 2.92 23.32
CA SER A 337 -2.22 2.50 22.63
C SER A 337 -1.78 3.60 21.69
N TYR A 338 -0.48 3.95 21.74
CA TYR A 338 0.07 5.05 20.96
C TYR A 338 -0.23 4.87 19.47
N ARG A 339 -1.01 5.80 18.90
CA ARG A 339 -1.41 5.84 17.48
C ARG A 339 -2.23 4.65 16.96
N ALA A 340 -2.77 3.80 17.83
CA ALA A 340 -3.64 2.70 17.41
C ALA A 340 -4.93 3.15 16.72
N GLY A 341 -5.28 4.44 16.79
CA GLY A 341 -6.42 5.00 16.07
C GLY A 341 -6.19 5.17 14.56
N GLY A 342 -4.94 5.13 14.08
CA GLY A 342 -4.60 5.39 12.68
C GLY A 342 -4.98 6.80 12.21
N ASP A 343 -4.96 6.99 10.89
CA ASP A 343 -5.48 8.19 10.22
C ASP A 343 -6.09 7.83 8.85
N TRP A 344 -6.46 8.85 8.07
CA TRP A 344 -7.14 8.65 6.79
C TRP A 344 -6.31 7.85 5.77
N SER A 345 -4.97 7.82 5.94
CA SER A 345 -4.00 7.22 5.01
C SER A 345 -3.49 5.84 5.42
N THR A 346 -3.69 5.43 6.68
CA THR A 346 -3.23 4.13 7.18
C THR A 346 -4.00 2.98 6.53
N THR A 347 -3.29 1.95 6.06
CA THR A 347 -3.87 0.79 5.35
C THR A 347 -2.93 -0.42 5.41
N TYR A 348 -3.53 -1.61 5.37
CA TYR A 348 -2.83 -2.89 5.24
C TYR A 348 -2.23 -3.11 3.85
N ALA A 349 -2.80 -2.50 2.81
CA ALA A 349 -2.46 -2.78 1.42
C ALA A 349 -2.25 -1.50 0.58
N PRO A 350 -1.24 -0.67 0.89
CA PRO A 350 -0.90 0.47 0.05
C PRO A 350 -0.25 0.00 -1.25
N SER A 351 -0.43 0.77 -2.32
CA SER A 351 0.25 0.54 -3.60
C SER A 351 0.82 1.85 -4.11
N PRO A 352 2.10 1.93 -4.52
CA PRO A 352 2.70 3.15 -5.08
C PRO A 352 2.25 3.40 -6.53
N PHE A 353 0.97 3.20 -6.84
CA PHE A 353 0.34 3.36 -8.16
C PHE A 353 -0.76 4.40 -8.09
N TYR A 354 -0.88 5.21 -9.13
CA TYR A 354 -2.08 6.02 -9.35
C TYR A 354 -2.41 6.13 -10.85
N MET A 355 -3.67 6.50 -11.12
CA MET A 355 -4.13 7.02 -12.40
C MET A 355 -4.92 8.32 -12.18
N THR A 356 -5.08 9.14 -13.22
CA THR A 356 -5.75 10.44 -13.10
C THR A 356 -6.94 10.60 -14.03
N SER A 357 -7.82 11.57 -13.74
CA SER A 357 -8.91 11.97 -14.65
C SER A 357 -8.43 12.48 -16.02
N LYS A 358 -7.12 12.78 -16.18
CA LYS A 358 -6.49 13.14 -17.45
C LYS A 358 -5.85 11.96 -18.17
N MET A 359 -6.09 10.73 -17.68
CA MET A 359 -5.49 9.47 -18.14
C MET A 359 -3.96 9.50 -18.11
N ARG A 360 -3.37 10.16 -17.10
CA ARG A 360 -1.97 9.98 -16.73
C ARG A 360 -1.88 8.89 -15.68
N SER A 361 -0.81 8.11 -15.69
CA SER A 361 -0.61 7.07 -14.69
C SER A 361 0.86 6.76 -14.51
N LEU A 362 1.24 6.51 -13.26
CA LEU A 362 2.60 6.18 -12.85
C LEU A 362 2.55 5.22 -11.66
N TYR A 363 3.52 4.30 -11.61
CA TYR A 363 3.80 3.56 -10.38
C TYR A 363 5.30 3.38 -10.13
N LEU A 364 5.65 3.08 -8.87
CA LEU A 364 7.03 2.80 -8.45
C LEU A 364 7.27 1.29 -8.31
N GLU A 365 8.47 0.84 -8.72
CA GLU A 365 8.90 -0.56 -8.61
C GLU A 365 9.67 -0.84 -7.31
N GLY A 366 10.15 0.19 -6.60
CA GLY A 366 10.85 0.04 -5.33
C GLY A 366 9.95 -0.29 -4.12
N TYR A 367 10.57 -0.72 -3.03
CA TYR A 367 9.91 -0.99 -1.74
C TYR A 367 10.17 0.09 -0.68
N ASP A 368 10.97 1.09 -1.01
CA ASP A 368 11.33 2.16 -0.08
C ASP A 368 10.09 2.92 0.36
N TYR A 369 10.11 3.39 1.61
CA TYR A 369 9.09 4.31 2.08
C TYR A 369 9.04 5.55 1.17
N SER A 370 7.85 5.83 0.64
CA SER A 370 7.64 6.91 -0.31
C SER A 370 6.44 7.76 0.06
N ILE A 371 6.45 9.00 -0.41
CA ILE A 371 5.36 9.94 -0.19
C ILE A 371 5.02 10.64 -1.50
N PHE A 372 3.76 10.54 -1.91
CA PHE A 372 3.22 11.27 -3.04
C PHE A 372 2.58 12.57 -2.53
N ASP A 373 3.26 13.69 -2.71
CA ASP A 373 2.76 15.01 -2.35
C ASP A 373 1.97 15.62 -3.53
N LEU A 374 0.65 15.62 -3.38
CA LEU A 374 -0.34 16.15 -4.32
C LEU A 374 -0.99 17.44 -3.81
N THR A 375 -0.37 18.10 -2.81
CA THR A 375 -0.96 19.26 -2.12
C THR A 375 -0.95 20.54 -2.95
N LYS A 376 -0.10 20.61 -3.97
CA LYS A 376 -0.03 21.74 -4.91
C LYS A 376 -0.86 21.46 -6.16
N GLN A 377 -1.51 22.50 -6.66
CA GLN A 377 -2.44 22.40 -7.78
C GLN A 377 -1.72 22.11 -9.11
N ASP A 378 -0.50 22.61 -9.30
CA ASP A 378 0.24 22.61 -10.56
C ASP A 378 1.25 21.45 -10.72
N ARG A 379 1.36 20.57 -9.71
CA ARG A 379 2.43 19.57 -9.66
C ARG A 379 2.14 18.36 -8.79
N VAL A 380 2.94 17.33 -9.01
CA VAL A 380 3.17 16.21 -8.10
C VAL A 380 4.64 16.21 -7.69
N GLN A 381 4.92 15.95 -6.41
CA GLN A 381 6.27 15.61 -5.97
C GLN A 381 6.26 14.25 -5.27
N ILE A 382 7.01 13.29 -5.82
CA ILE A 382 7.24 11.99 -5.23
C ILE A 382 8.54 12.07 -4.43
N GLN A 383 8.48 11.78 -3.14
CA GLN A 383 9.63 11.75 -2.23
C GLN A 383 9.94 10.30 -1.87
N ILE A 384 11.17 9.85 -2.13
CA ILE A 384 11.62 8.48 -1.83
C ILE A 384 12.66 8.53 -0.73
N HIS A 385 12.53 7.66 0.27
CA HIS A 385 13.53 7.48 1.33
C HIS A 385 14.65 6.54 0.86
N GLY A 386 15.36 6.96 -0.20
CA GLY A 386 16.47 6.24 -0.82
C GLY A 386 17.37 7.18 -1.62
N ASN A 387 18.35 6.62 -2.33
CA ASN A 387 19.29 7.36 -3.21
C ASN A 387 18.94 7.21 -4.71
N SER A 388 17.98 6.36 -5.05
CA SER A 388 17.45 6.14 -6.38
C SER A 388 15.93 5.97 -6.37
N VAL A 389 15.31 6.00 -7.55
CA VAL A 389 13.91 5.65 -7.76
C VAL A 389 13.74 4.97 -9.11
N GLU A 390 12.92 3.93 -9.14
CA GLU A 390 12.54 3.19 -10.34
C GLU A 390 11.02 3.08 -10.41
N GLY A 391 10.48 3.15 -11.61
CA GLY A 391 9.04 3.08 -11.83
C GLY A 391 8.66 3.06 -13.30
N ARG A 392 7.35 3.12 -13.56
CA ARG A 392 6.82 3.20 -14.92
C ARG A 392 5.80 4.29 -15.10
N ILE A 393 5.77 4.83 -16.31
CA ILE A 393 4.72 5.72 -16.83
C ILE A 393 3.87 4.89 -17.79
N LEU A 394 2.56 4.88 -17.58
CA LEU A 394 1.63 4.09 -18.38
C LEU A 394 0.90 4.97 -19.39
N HIS A 395 0.66 4.42 -20.58
CA HIS A 395 -0.21 4.97 -21.59
C HIS A 395 -1.49 4.13 -21.70
N GLY A 396 -2.64 4.80 -21.65
CA GLY A 396 -3.94 4.20 -21.89
C GLY A 396 -4.94 5.28 -22.29
N THR A 397 -5.99 4.89 -23.00
CA THR A 397 -7.05 5.80 -23.48
C THR A 397 -8.29 5.78 -22.59
N SER A 398 -8.40 4.80 -21.70
CA SER A 398 -9.46 4.71 -20.68
C SER A 398 -8.90 4.25 -19.32
N PRO A 399 -9.63 4.45 -18.21
CA PRO A 399 -9.20 3.94 -16.90
C PRO A 399 -9.05 2.42 -16.89
N SER A 400 -9.93 1.69 -17.58
CA SER A 400 -9.87 0.23 -17.67
C SER A 400 -8.60 -0.26 -18.38
N GLU A 401 -8.19 0.40 -19.45
CA GLU A 401 -6.92 0.10 -20.14
C GLU A 401 -5.71 0.37 -19.23
N LEU A 402 -5.74 1.44 -18.42
CA LEU A 402 -4.66 1.73 -17.47
C LEU A 402 -4.54 0.63 -16.39
N ILE A 403 -5.66 0.12 -15.87
CA ILE A 403 -5.66 -1.04 -14.95
C ILE A 403 -5.12 -2.27 -15.66
N GLU A 404 -5.53 -2.52 -16.90
CA GLU A 404 -5.06 -3.66 -17.68
C GLU A 404 -3.54 -3.61 -17.88
N CYS A 405 -3.00 -2.46 -18.32
CA CYS A 405 -1.57 -2.24 -18.48
C CYS A 405 -0.81 -2.36 -17.15
N PHE A 406 -1.33 -1.80 -16.07
CA PHE A 406 -0.71 -1.89 -14.75
C PHE A 406 -0.61 -3.35 -14.28
N THR A 407 -1.73 -4.07 -14.30
CA THR A 407 -1.81 -5.46 -13.84
C THR A 407 -1.11 -6.46 -14.76
N GLU A 408 -0.93 -6.14 -16.04
CA GLU A 408 -0.07 -6.93 -16.94
C GLU A 408 1.36 -7.03 -16.39
N THR A 409 1.82 -5.98 -15.70
CA THR A 409 3.20 -5.90 -15.22
C THR A 409 3.38 -6.41 -13.80
N ILE A 410 2.52 -5.97 -12.88
CA ILE A 410 2.60 -6.42 -11.49
C ILE A 410 2.07 -7.85 -11.31
N GLY A 411 1.33 -8.37 -12.29
CA GLY A 411 0.66 -9.66 -12.26
C GLY A 411 -0.82 -9.57 -11.90
N ARG A 412 -1.57 -10.61 -12.28
CA ARG A 412 -3.02 -10.73 -12.08
C ARG A 412 -3.33 -11.93 -11.18
N PRO A 413 -4.42 -11.87 -10.40
CA PRO A 413 -4.84 -13.01 -9.60
C PRO A 413 -5.30 -14.17 -10.50
N PRO A 414 -5.18 -15.43 -10.04
CA PRO A 414 -5.69 -16.57 -10.77
C PRO A 414 -7.22 -16.56 -10.72
N LYS A 415 -7.86 -17.31 -11.63
CA LYS A 415 -9.30 -17.58 -11.49
C LYS A 415 -9.55 -18.25 -10.13
N LEU A 416 -10.50 -17.72 -9.35
CA LEU A 416 -10.92 -18.32 -8.09
C LEU A 416 -11.59 -19.70 -8.33
N PRO A 417 -11.43 -20.68 -7.42
CA PRO A 417 -12.21 -21.91 -7.44
C PRO A 417 -13.71 -21.63 -7.51
N ASP A 418 -14.47 -22.37 -8.31
CA ASP A 418 -15.89 -22.07 -8.49
C ASP A 418 -16.67 -22.21 -7.16
N TRP A 419 -16.28 -23.13 -6.26
CA TRP A 419 -16.96 -23.35 -4.99
C TRP A 419 -16.96 -22.11 -4.07
N ILE A 420 -15.83 -21.37 -3.95
CA ILE A 420 -15.74 -20.23 -3.00
C ILE A 420 -16.68 -19.09 -3.39
N ILE A 421 -16.98 -18.98 -4.69
CA ILE A 421 -17.83 -17.94 -5.26
C ILE A 421 -19.29 -18.41 -5.52
N SER A 422 -19.66 -19.61 -5.06
CA SER A 422 -20.96 -20.25 -5.36
C SER A 422 -22.05 -20.05 -4.31
N GLY A 423 -21.66 -19.76 -3.07
CA GLY A 423 -22.55 -19.61 -1.92
C GLY A 423 -21.89 -18.80 -0.80
N ALA A 424 -22.57 -18.74 0.34
CA ALA A 424 -22.07 -18.04 1.51
C ALA A 424 -20.91 -18.80 2.16
N VAL A 425 -19.91 -18.05 2.61
CA VAL A 425 -18.86 -18.53 3.51
C VAL A 425 -19.26 -18.18 4.93
N VAL A 426 -19.66 -19.18 5.70
CA VAL A 426 -20.11 -19.02 7.08
C VAL A 426 -18.89 -18.94 8.00
N GLY A 427 -18.47 -17.73 8.32
CA GLY A 427 -17.49 -17.48 9.36
C GLY A 427 -18.13 -17.56 10.74
N MET A 428 -17.71 -18.55 11.53
CA MET A 428 -18.18 -18.75 12.90
C MET A 428 -17.13 -19.44 13.76
N GLN A 429 -17.37 -19.46 15.07
CA GLN A 429 -16.56 -20.15 16.07
C GLN A 429 -17.44 -21.02 16.95
N GLY A 430 -16.83 -21.80 17.84
CA GLY A 430 -17.54 -22.51 18.91
C GLY A 430 -17.52 -24.03 18.82
N GLY A 431 -16.67 -24.61 17.96
CA GLY A 431 -16.47 -26.06 17.91
C GLY A 431 -17.53 -26.84 17.12
N THR A 432 -17.35 -28.17 17.06
CA THR A 432 -18.11 -29.08 16.19
C THR A 432 -19.63 -28.98 16.37
N GLU A 433 -20.12 -28.99 17.61
CA GLU A 433 -21.57 -29.00 17.86
C GLU A 433 -22.24 -27.69 17.45
N SER A 434 -21.58 -26.56 17.66
CA SER A 434 -22.06 -25.25 17.22
C SER A 434 -22.19 -25.21 15.69
N VAL A 435 -21.17 -25.70 14.97
CA VAL A 435 -21.20 -25.79 13.50
C VAL A 435 -22.36 -26.67 13.02
N ARG A 436 -22.55 -27.85 13.61
CA ARG A 436 -23.65 -28.76 13.25
C ARG A 436 -25.02 -28.16 13.51
N HIS A 437 -25.19 -27.48 14.65
CA HIS A 437 -26.43 -26.81 15.01
C HIS A 437 -26.80 -25.74 13.97
N ILE A 438 -25.89 -24.78 13.73
CA ILE A 438 -26.12 -23.70 12.77
C ILE A 438 -26.30 -24.22 11.35
N TRP A 439 -25.54 -25.24 10.96
CA TRP A 439 -25.73 -25.89 9.66
C TRP A 439 -27.14 -26.47 9.50
N ASN A 440 -27.69 -27.11 10.53
CA ASN A 440 -29.05 -27.64 10.49
C ASN A 440 -30.09 -26.51 10.41
N GLU A 441 -29.91 -25.41 11.11
CA GLU A 441 -30.79 -24.24 10.99
C GLU A 441 -30.75 -23.64 9.57
N LEU A 442 -29.56 -23.49 8.97
CA LEU A 442 -29.40 -22.98 7.62
C LEU A 442 -30.06 -23.86 6.55
N LYS A 443 -30.12 -25.19 6.76
CA LYS A 443 -30.87 -26.11 5.88
C LYS A 443 -32.36 -25.78 5.88
N THR A 444 -32.95 -25.41 7.02
CA THR A 444 -34.40 -25.07 7.09
C THR A 444 -34.76 -23.90 6.19
N TYR A 445 -33.83 -22.95 5.98
CA TYR A 445 -34.01 -21.79 5.11
C TYR A 445 -33.55 -22.01 3.67
N ASN A 446 -33.04 -23.20 3.34
CA ASN A 446 -32.39 -23.51 2.05
C ASN A 446 -31.29 -22.49 1.70
N ALA A 447 -30.47 -22.11 2.68
CA ALA A 447 -29.37 -21.17 2.46
C ALA A 447 -28.29 -21.82 1.58
N PRO A 448 -27.87 -21.20 0.46
CA PRO A 448 -26.75 -21.71 -0.32
C PRO A 448 -25.43 -21.42 0.40
N ILE A 449 -24.80 -22.46 0.93
CA ILE A 449 -23.53 -22.39 1.67
C ILE A 449 -22.43 -23.02 0.81
N SER A 450 -21.29 -22.34 0.66
CA SER A 450 -20.10 -22.89 0.00
C SER A 450 -19.10 -23.45 1.00
N ALA A 451 -18.92 -22.80 2.14
CA ALA A 451 -17.97 -23.22 3.15
C ALA A 451 -18.33 -22.76 4.56
N PHE A 452 -17.81 -23.48 5.55
CA PHE A 452 -17.63 -22.98 6.91
C PHE A 452 -16.18 -22.53 7.09
N TRP A 453 -15.99 -21.29 7.52
CA TRP A 453 -14.69 -20.75 7.92
C TRP A 453 -14.60 -20.71 9.45
N LEU A 454 -13.65 -21.47 9.98
CA LEU A 454 -13.52 -21.79 11.40
C LEU A 454 -12.16 -21.30 11.91
N GLN A 455 -12.04 -20.02 12.24
CA GLN A 455 -10.76 -19.45 12.66
C GLN A 455 -10.24 -20.02 13.98
N ASP A 456 -11.14 -20.47 14.85
CA ASP A 456 -10.81 -21.07 16.15
C ASP A 456 -10.53 -22.58 16.07
N TRP A 457 -10.29 -23.12 14.86
CA TRP A 457 -9.87 -24.50 14.65
C TRP A 457 -8.63 -24.86 15.47
N VAL A 458 -7.74 -23.89 15.73
CA VAL A 458 -6.56 -24.00 16.60
C VAL A 458 -6.85 -23.98 18.10
N GLY A 459 -8.09 -23.75 18.49
CA GLY A 459 -8.51 -23.52 19.87
C GLY A 459 -8.37 -22.06 20.29
N GLN A 460 -8.74 -21.78 21.54
CA GLN A 460 -8.75 -20.45 22.12
C GLN A 460 -8.12 -20.43 23.52
N ARG A 461 -7.67 -19.25 23.94
CA ARG A 461 -7.24 -18.93 25.31
C ARG A 461 -7.89 -17.64 25.79
N GLU A 462 -8.22 -17.60 27.08
CA GLU A 462 -8.71 -16.39 27.72
C GLU A 462 -7.54 -15.46 28.07
N THR A 463 -7.69 -14.18 27.71
CA THR A 463 -6.72 -13.13 28.01
C THR A 463 -7.43 -11.91 28.59
N LEU A 464 -6.68 -10.92 29.10
CA LEU A 464 -7.25 -9.69 29.66
C LEU A 464 -8.09 -8.88 28.65
N VAL A 465 -7.91 -9.10 27.34
CA VAL A 465 -8.66 -8.43 26.27
C VAL A 465 -9.78 -9.29 25.68
N GLY A 466 -9.93 -10.53 26.14
CA GLY A 466 -10.93 -11.51 25.70
C GLY A 466 -10.32 -12.82 25.21
N SER A 467 -11.16 -13.65 24.61
CA SER A 467 -10.75 -14.91 23.99
C SER A 467 -9.89 -14.64 22.74
N GLN A 468 -8.73 -15.29 22.66
CA GLN A 468 -7.75 -15.15 21.58
C GLN A 468 -7.39 -16.54 21.02
N LEU A 469 -7.05 -16.59 19.73
CA LEU A 469 -6.64 -17.83 19.06
C LEU A 469 -5.27 -18.31 19.57
N TRP A 470 -5.07 -19.63 19.62
CA TRP A 470 -3.73 -20.19 19.76
C TRP A 470 -2.98 -20.11 18.44
N TRP A 471 -1.91 -19.31 18.37
CA TRP A 471 -1.09 -19.18 17.16
C TRP A 471 -0.07 -20.33 17.07
N ASN A 472 -0.64 -21.53 16.88
CA ASN A 472 0.02 -22.81 16.63
C ASN A 472 -0.91 -23.61 15.71
N TRP A 473 -0.54 -23.70 14.43
CA TRP A 473 -1.40 -24.07 13.30
C TRP A 473 -1.70 -25.58 13.23
N GLU A 474 -2.39 -26.10 14.24
CA GLU A 474 -2.88 -27.48 14.30
C GLU A 474 -4.30 -27.51 14.88
N VAL A 475 -5.10 -28.52 14.52
CA VAL A 475 -6.47 -28.65 15.04
C VAL A 475 -6.48 -28.87 16.56
N ASP A 476 -7.34 -28.14 17.26
CA ASP A 476 -7.71 -28.41 18.64
C ASP A 476 -8.78 -29.50 18.67
N SER A 477 -8.32 -30.73 18.90
CA SER A 477 -9.15 -31.94 18.95
C SER A 477 -10.17 -31.99 20.09
N ILE A 478 -10.03 -31.15 21.12
CA ILE A 478 -11.02 -31.05 22.21
C ILE A 478 -12.17 -30.17 21.72
N ARG A 479 -11.85 -28.97 21.21
CA ARG A 479 -12.84 -28.02 20.72
C ARG A 479 -13.57 -28.52 19.47
N TYR A 480 -12.83 -29.13 18.56
CA TYR A 480 -13.33 -29.73 17.32
C TYR A 480 -13.29 -31.26 17.39
N THR A 481 -13.96 -31.82 18.40
CA THR A 481 -14.12 -33.27 18.56
C THR A 481 -14.72 -33.86 17.28
N GLY A 482 -14.08 -34.89 16.73
CA GLY A 482 -14.52 -35.52 15.48
C GLY A 482 -14.30 -34.66 14.22
N TRP A 483 -13.29 -33.78 14.20
CA TRP A 483 -12.92 -32.91 13.07
C TRP A 483 -13.02 -33.58 11.70
N GLN A 484 -12.38 -34.74 11.53
CA GLN A 484 -12.40 -35.50 10.27
C GLN A 484 -13.82 -35.93 9.85
N GLN A 485 -14.67 -36.31 10.81
CA GLN A 485 -16.07 -36.63 10.54
C GLN A 485 -16.89 -35.38 10.20
N LEU A 486 -16.63 -34.25 10.85
CA LEU A 486 -17.28 -32.97 10.52
C LEU A 486 -16.98 -32.56 9.08
N ILE A 487 -15.71 -32.59 8.67
CA ILE A 487 -15.30 -32.28 7.29
C ILE A 487 -15.99 -33.21 6.29
N LYS A 488 -15.99 -34.52 6.56
CA LYS A 488 -16.64 -35.52 5.71
C LYS A 488 -18.13 -35.29 5.58
N ASP A 489 -18.83 -34.96 6.67
CA ASP A 489 -20.27 -34.73 6.64
C ASP A 489 -20.62 -33.48 5.82
N LEU A 490 -19.82 -32.41 5.96
CA LEU A 490 -19.99 -31.18 5.18
C LEU A 490 -19.67 -31.41 3.69
N SER A 491 -18.63 -32.18 3.38
CA SER A 491 -18.21 -32.46 1.99
C SER A 491 -19.25 -33.28 1.22
N VAL A 492 -19.98 -34.18 1.87
CA VAL A 492 -21.13 -34.90 1.28
C VAL A 492 -22.24 -33.95 0.79
N GLN A 493 -22.32 -32.74 1.35
CA GLN A 493 -23.23 -31.68 0.89
C GLN A 493 -22.52 -30.61 0.03
N HIS A 494 -21.32 -30.90 -0.47
CA HIS A 494 -20.46 -29.97 -1.22
C HIS A 494 -20.10 -28.69 -0.46
N ILE A 495 -20.09 -28.74 0.88
CA ILE A 495 -19.67 -27.63 1.73
C ILE A 495 -18.23 -27.86 2.16
N LYS A 496 -17.35 -26.89 1.88
CA LYS A 496 -15.94 -26.97 2.25
C LYS A 496 -15.68 -26.46 3.67
N VAL A 497 -14.53 -26.83 4.23
CA VAL A 497 -14.04 -26.26 5.48
C VAL A 497 -12.83 -25.39 5.20
N MET A 498 -12.85 -24.19 5.77
CA MET A 498 -11.76 -23.23 5.74
C MET A 498 -11.27 -22.91 7.15
N THR A 499 -9.99 -22.57 7.28
CA THR A 499 -9.34 -22.32 8.58
C THR A 499 -8.57 -20.99 8.58
N TYR A 500 -7.58 -20.85 9.46
CA TYR A 500 -6.84 -19.61 9.70
C TYR A 500 -5.37 -19.93 10.01
N CYS A 501 -4.45 -19.15 9.45
CA CYS A 501 -3.03 -19.11 9.84
C CYS A 501 -2.42 -17.73 9.59
N ASN A 502 -1.28 -17.44 10.21
CA ASN A 502 -0.52 -16.21 9.98
C ASN A 502 1.00 -16.49 10.14
N PRO A 503 1.89 -15.54 9.77
CA PRO A 503 3.34 -15.75 9.83
C PRO A 503 3.94 -15.52 11.23
N CYS A 504 3.10 -15.45 12.27
CA CYS A 504 3.52 -15.27 13.66
C CYS A 504 3.24 -16.53 14.49
N LEU A 505 4.10 -16.82 15.46
CA LEU A 505 4.00 -18.00 16.32
C LEU A 505 4.02 -17.56 17.78
N ALA A 506 3.07 -18.07 18.56
CA ALA A 506 3.04 -17.83 20.00
C ALA A 506 3.79 -18.95 20.73
N PRO A 507 4.50 -18.64 21.84
CA PRO A 507 4.92 -19.66 22.78
C PRO A 507 3.69 -20.42 23.32
N CYS A 508 3.62 -21.72 23.07
CA CYS A 508 2.42 -22.53 23.33
C CYS A 508 2.62 -23.61 24.40
N HIS A 509 3.49 -23.38 25.39
CA HIS A 509 3.74 -24.34 26.48
C HIS A 509 2.49 -24.68 27.31
N GLU A 510 1.52 -23.79 27.34
CA GLU A 510 0.25 -23.92 28.07
C GLU A 510 -0.90 -24.43 27.20
N LYS A 511 -0.72 -24.53 25.87
CA LYS A 511 -1.77 -25.03 24.98
C LYS A 511 -2.04 -26.50 25.33
N PRO A 512 -3.29 -26.87 25.70
CA PRO A 512 -3.66 -28.26 25.90
C PRO A 512 -3.56 -29.03 24.57
N ASN A 513 -3.59 -30.37 24.63
CA ASN A 513 -3.71 -31.26 23.47
C ASN A 513 -2.81 -30.93 22.25
N ARG A 514 -1.66 -30.25 22.47
CA ARG A 514 -0.74 -29.90 21.38
C ARG A 514 0.05 -31.13 20.92
N ARG A 515 0.20 -31.31 19.61
CA ARG A 515 1.09 -32.33 19.03
C ARG A 515 2.45 -31.71 18.72
N ARG A 516 2.45 -30.50 18.17
CA ARG A 516 3.65 -29.75 17.78
C ARG A 516 3.74 -28.42 18.53
N ASN A 517 4.97 -27.92 18.69
CA ASN A 517 5.21 -26.58 19.21
C ASN A 517 5.97 -25.79 18.14
N LEU A 518 5.22 -25.15 17.26
CA LEU A 518 5.75 -24.50 16.07
C LEU A 518 6.74 -23.38 16.40
N PHE A 519 6.51 -22.64 17.49
CA PHE A 519 7.44 -21.60 17.94
C PHE A 519 8.82 -22.19 18.31
N GLU A 520 8.84 -23.29 19.07
CA GLU A 520 10.10 -23.93 19.46
C GLU A 520 10.79 -24.64 18.29
N GLU A 521 10.02 -25.17 17.33
CA GLU A 521 10.57 -25.71 16.09
C GLU A 521 11.24 -24.61 15.25
N ALA A 522 10.53 -23.49 15.02
CA ALA A 522 11.06 -22.34 14.28
C ALA A 522 12.30 -21.74 14.96
N LYS A 523 12.30 -21.66 16.30
CA LYS A 523 13.46 -21.21 17.08
C LYS A 523 14.67 -22.14 16.91
N LYS A 524 14.47 -23.46 16.90
CA LYS A 524 15.57 -24.44 16.70
C LYS A 524 16.13 -24.41 15.29
N LEU A 525 15.29 -24.12 14.30
CA LEU A 525 15.68 -23.97 12.90
C LEU A 525 16.28 -22.59 12.59
N ASP A 526 16.29 -21.67 13.56
CA ASP A 526 16.80 -20.31 13.41
C ASP A 526 16.08 -19.48 12.33
N ILE A 527 14.78 -19.74 12.13
CA ILE A 527 13.94 -19.11 11.09
C ILE A 527 13.00 -18.03 11.64
N LEU A 528 13.25 -17.53 12.85
CA LEU A 528 12.53 -16.40 13.42
C LEU A 528 13.27 -15.11 13.13
N VAL A 529 12.54 -14.03 12.88
CA VAL A 529 13.10 -12.66 12.79
C VAL A 529 13.90 -12.38 14.06
N LYS A 530 15.06 -11.73 13.91
CA LYS A 530 15.96 -11.45 15.03
C LYS A 530 16.00 -9.97 15.39
N ASP A 531 16.35 -9.69 16.63
CA ASP A 531 16.70 -8.34 17.07
C ASP A 531 18.17 -7.99 16.78
N LYS A 532 18.64 -6.84 17.29
CA LYS A 532 20.04 -6.40 17.12
C LYS A 532 21.06 -7.19 17.95
N LEU A 533 20.59 -7.96 18.93
CA LEU A 533 21.42 -8.84 19.76
C LEU A 533 21.52 -10.25 19.15
N GLY A 534 20.74 -10.54 18.11
CA GLY A 534 20.71 -11.83 17.42
C GLY A 534 19.74 -12.83 18.05
N GLU A 535 18.92 -12.39 19.02
CA GLU A 535 17.90 -13.22 19.66
C GLU A 535 16.57 -13.14 18.87
N PRO A 536 15.68 -14.15 19.00
CA PRO A 536 14.35 -14.09 18.41
C PRO A 536 13.61 -12.81 18.82
N TYR A 537 13.16 -12.06 17.83
CA TYR A 537 12.43 -10.82 18.02
C TYR A 537 11.01 -11.14 18.49
N MET A 538 10.73 -10.82 19.76
CA MET A 538 9.41 -10.98 20.35
C MET A 538 8.59 -9.69 20.14
N VAL A 539 7.64 -9.74 19.20
CA VAL A 539 6.76 -8.62 18.87
C VAL A 539 5.59 -8.58 19.85
N PRO A 540 5.36 -7.46 20.55
CA PRO A 540 4.21 -7.33 21.44
C PRO A 540 2.90 -7.26 20.66
N ASN A 541 2.09 -8.32 20.75
CA ASN A 541 0.70 -8.29 20.30
C ASN A 541 -0.22 -7.86 21.45
N THR A 542 -1.48 -7.58 21.16
CA THR A 542 -2.49 -7.02 22.08
C THR A 542 -2.59 -7.75 23.42
N ALA A 543 -2.35 -9.07 23.43
CA ALA A 543 -2.51 -9.92 24.61
C ALA A 543 -1.26 -10.71 25.03
N PHE A 544 -0.31 -10.94 24.12
CA PHE A 544 0.86 -11.79 24.32
C PHE A 544 1.95 -11.44 23.30
N ASP A 545 3.20 -11.81 23.57
CA ASP A 545 4.30 -11.62 22.62
C ASP A 545 4.39 -12.81 21.65
N VAL A 546 4.82 -12.53 20.42
CA VAL A 546 4.92 -13.50 19.33
C VAL A 546 6.26 -13.43 18.64
N GLY A 547 6.77 -14.57 18.16
CA GLY A 547 7.87 -14.59 17.21
C GLY A 547 7.33 -14.48 15.80
N MET A 548 7.93 -13.64 14.95
CA MET A 548 7.61 -13.59 13.53
C MET A 548 8.56 -14.49 12.75
N LEU A 549 8.05 -15.18 11.72
CA LEU A 549 8.89 -15.94 10.80
C LEU A 549 9.73 -15.00 9.92
N ASP A 550 11.00 -15.32 9.76
CA ASP A 550 11.87 -14.67 8.78
C ASP A 550 11.61 -15.26 7.40
N LEU A 551 10.75 -14.62 6.62
CA LEU A 551 10.36 -15.09 5.29
C LEU A 551 11.50 -14.98 4.25
N THR A 552 12.62 -14.35 4.61
CA THR A 552 13.81 -14.24 3.76
C THR A 552 14.78 -15.41 3.95
N HIS A 553 14.62 -16.18 5.04
CA HIS A 553 15.43 -17.36 5.29
C HIS A 553 15.00 -18.50 4.34
N PRO A 554 15.94 -19.19 3.67
CA PRO A 554 15.63 -20.18 2.62
C PRO A 554 14.77 -21.36 3.11
N ASP A 555 14.92 -21.75 4.37
CA ASP A 555 14.18 -22.89 4.94
C ASP A 555 12.75 -22.55 5.40
N THR A 556 12.43 -21.26 5.59
CA THR A 556 11.13 -20.83 6.15
C THR A 556 9.96 -21.24 5.27
N ALA A 557 10.09 -21.02 3.96
CA ALA A 557 9.03 -21.34 3.00
C ALA A 557 8.71 -22.84 3.03
N SER A 558 9.73 -23.69 2.86
CA SER A 558 9.57 -25.15 2.88
C SER A 558 8.98 -25.65 4.20
N TRP A 559 9.45 -25.13 5.34
CA TRP A 559 8.92 -25.49 6.66
C TRP A 559 7.45 -25.08 6.82
N PHE A 560 7.08 -23.87 6.40
CA PHE A 560 5.70 -23.41 6.53
C PHE A 560 4.75 -24.15 5.58
N LYS A 561 5.19 -24.45 4.35
CA LYS A 561 4.44 -25.25 3.38
C LYS A 561 4.09 -26.65 3.93
N GLN A 562 4.93 -27.24 4.79
CA GLN A 562 4.58 -28.49 5.47
C GLN A 562 3.39 -28.33 6.42
N ASN A 563 3.28 -27.21 7.14
CA ASN A 563 2.12 -26.93 7.98
C ASN A 563 0.84 -26.78 7.13
N LEU A 564 0.94 -26.10 5.98
CA LEU A 564 -0.17 -25.99 5.03
C LEU A 564 -0.56 -27.36 4.42
N GLN A 565 0.43 -28.21 4.14
CA GLN A 565 0.20 -29.58 3.67
C GLN A 565 -0.60 -30.38 4.71
N GLU A 566 -0.23 -30.32 5.99
CA GLU A 566 -0.97 -30.99 7.07
C GLU A 566 -2.44 -30.49 7.15
N MET A 567 -2.68 -29.19 7.00
CA MET A 567 -4.03 -28.62 6.95
C MET A 567 -4.85 -29.20 5.79
N VAL A 568 -4.27 -29.28 4.59
CA VAL A 568 -4.97 -29.78 3.39
C VAL A 568 -5.19 -31.29 3.45
N ASP A 569 -4.23 -32.04 4.00
CA ASP A 569 -4.33 -33.48 4.25
C ASP A 569 -5.45 -33.79 5.25
N ASP A 570 -5.69 -32.88 6.22
CA ASP A 570 -6.83 -32.93 7.13
C ASP A 570 -8.18 -32.64 6.44
N GLY A 571 -8.19 -32.24 5.16
CA GLY A 571 -9.41 -31.98 4.38
C GLY A 571 -9.80 -30.51 4.27
N VAL A 572 -8.97 -29.59 4.77
CA VAL A 572 -9.17 -28.14 4.58
C VAL A 572 -9.00 -27.77 3.10
N ARG A 573 -9.83 -26.84 2.60
CA ARG A 573 -9.76 -26.34 1.21
C ARG A 573 -9.52 -24.83 1.09
N GLY A 574 -9.45 -24.14 2.21
CA GLY A 574 -8.95 -22.77 2.19
C GLY A 574 -8.68 -22.20 3.56
N TRP A 575 -8.08 -21.02 3.61
CA TRP A 575 -7.73 -20.39 4.88
C TRP A 575 -7.64 -18.87 4.76
N MET A 576 -7.83 -18.18 5.89
CA MET A 576 -7.34 -16.82 6.05
C MET A 576 -5.83 -16.90 6.27
N ALA A 577 -5.06 -16.27 5.39
CA ALA A 577 -3.62 -16.06 5.54
C ALA A 577 -3.41 -14.63 6.06
N ASP A 578 -3.55 -14.47 7.37
CA ASP A 578 -3.65 -13.17 8.03
C ASP A 578 -2.28 -12.52 8.26
N PHE A 579 -2.29 -11.24 8.66
CA PHE A 579 -1.14 -10.38 8.91
C PHE A 579 -0.21 -10.18 7.69
N GLY A 580 0.97 -9.61 7.95
CA GLY A 580 1.99 -9.23 6.98
C GLY A 580 2.52 -7.81 7.23
N GLU A 581 1.72 -6.98 7.90
CA GLU A 581 1.97 -5.56 8.15
C GLU A 581 2.84 -5.24 9.37
N GLY A 582 3.26 -6.27 10.10
CA GLY A 582 3.84 -6.12 11.43
C GLY A 582 5.37 -6.19 11.52
N LEU A 583 6.10 -6.34 10.40
CA LEU A 583 7.55 -6.55 10.44
C LEU A 583 8.25 -5.37 11.13
N PRO A 584 9.00 -5.56 12.23
CA PRO A 584 9.63 -4.43 12.88
C PRO A 584 10.70 -3.75 12.01
N VAL A 585 10.76 -2.43 12.03
CA VAL A 585 11.72 -1.67 11.20
C VAL A 585 13.14 -1.66 11.79
N ASP A 586 13.34 -2.25 12.97
CA ASP A 586 14.65 -2.50 13.59
C ASP A 586 15.02 -3.99 13.60
N ALA A 587 14.31 -4.82 12.83
CA ALA A 587 14.60 -6.23 12.66
C ALA A 587 15.94 -6.49 11.97
N THR A 588 16.54 -7.63 12.30
CA THR A 588 17.66 -8.24 11.57
C THR A 588 17.11 -9.46 10.82
N LEU A 589 17.20 -9.44 9.49
CA LEU A 589 16.75 -10.52 8.60
C LEU A 589 17.94 -11.32 8.07
N TYR A 590 17.70 -12.58 7.74
CA TYR A 590 18.68 -13.47 7.12
C TYR A 590 19.26 -12.90 5.82
N SER A 591 18.42 -12.29 4.98
CA SER A 591 18.85 -11.67 3.72
C SER A 591 19.81 -10.49 3.88
N GLY A 592 19.85 -9.86 5.07
CA GLY A 592 20.56 -8.60 5.29
C GLY A 592 19.95 -7.38 4.58
N GLU A 593 18.74 -7.51 4.01
CA GLU A 593 18.01 -6.38 3.41
C GLU A 593 17.74 -5.27 4.43
N ASP A 594 17.59 -4.02 3.96
CA ASP A 594 17.15 -2.91 4.82
C ASP A 594 15.75 -3.21 5.39
N PRO A 595 15.55 -3.12 6.72
CA PRO A 595 14.30 -3.53 7.35
C PRO A 595 13.10 -2.67 6.98
N ILE A 596 13.27 -1.40 6.53
CA ILE A 596 12.15 -0.56 6.09
C ILE A 596 11.67 -1.02 4.71
N SER A 597 12.58 -1.29 3.78
CA SER A 597 12.21 -1.80 2.46
C SER A 597 11.67 -3.24 2.56
N ALA A 598 12.27 -4.08 3.42
CA ALA A 598 11.77 -5.42 3.69
C ALA A 598 10.38 -5.41 4.36
N HIS A 599 10.06 -4.39 5.16
CA HIS A 599 8.74 -4.23 5.78
C HIS A 599 7.61 -4.16 4.73
N ASN A 600 7.74 -3.29 3.73
CA ASN A 600 6.75 -3.19 2.65
C ASN A 600 6.69 -4.47 1.79
N LYS A 601 7.80 -5.19 1.67
CA LYS A 601 7.90 -6.44 0.88
C LYS A 601 7.34 -7.66 1.62
N TYR A 602 7.28 -7.64 2.96
CA TYR A 602 6.91 -8.79 3.78
C TYR A 602 5.53 -9.39 3.44
N PRO A 603 4.45 -8.61 3.22
CA PRO A 603 3.17 -9.16 2.78
C PRO A 603 3.23 -9.91 1.45
N GLU A 604 4.10 -9.49 0.52
CA GLU A 604 4.26 -10.15 -0.78
C GLU A 604 4.97 -11.50 -0.63
N LEU A 605 6.01 -11.58 0.21
CA LEU A 605 6.68 -12.86 0.51
C LEU A 605 5.71 -13.83 1.20
N TRP A 606 4.87 -13.32 2.09
CA TRP A 606 3.85 -14.12 2.75
C TRP A 606 2.82 -14.65 1.75
N ALA A 607 2.33 -13.80 0.84
CA ALA A 607 1.43 -14.20 -0.24
C ALA A 607 2.08 -15.22 -1.18
N GLN A 608 3.35 -15.02 -1.52
CA GLN A 608 4.11 -15.91 -2.40
C GLN A 608 4.21 -17.32 -1.83
N ILE A 609 4.55 -17.50 -0.55
CA ILE A 609 4.65 -18.82 0.09
C ILE A 609 3.33 -19.58 0.00
N ASN A 610 2.20 -18.90 0.31
CA ASN A 610 0.87 -19.49 0.23
C ASN A 610 0.50 -19.85 -1.21
N ARG A 611 0.84 -18.98 -2.17
CA ARG A 611 0.55 -19.20 -3.59
C ARG A 611 1.32 -20.36 -4.18
N GLU A 612 2.63 -20.39 -3.94
CA GLU A 612 3.49 -21.47 -4.42
C GLU A 612 3.01 -22.81 -3.87
N PHE A 613 2.60 -22.88 -2.59
CA PHE A 613 2.00 -24.09 -2.05
C PHE A 613 0.76 -24.54 -2.82
N VAL A 614 -0.18 -23.63 -3.11
CA VAL A 614 -1.39 -23.94 -3.89
C VAL A 614 -1.05 -24.44 -5.29
N ASP A 615 -0.11 -23.78 -5.96
CA ASP A 615 0.32 -24.12 -7.31
C ASP A 615 1.07 -25.47 -7.35
N GLU A 616 1.97 -25.73 -6.39
CA GLU A 616 2.67 -27.01 -6.20
C GLU A 616 1.70 -28.16 -5.88
N TRP A 617 0.76 -27.93 -4.95
CA TRP A 617 -0.27 -28.89 -4.59
C TRP A 617 -1.12 -29.27 -5.80
N LYS A 618 -1.51 -28.28 -6.61
CA LYS A 618 -2.28 -28.50 -7.84
C LYS A 618 -1.46 -29.29 -8.86
N ALA A 619 -0.19 -28.93 -9.08
CA ALA A 619 0.70 -29.64 -10.00
C ALA A 619 0.88 -31.12 -9.61
N ASN A 620 0.97 -31.44 -8.32
CA ASN A 620 1.08 -32.81 -7.80
C ASN A 620 -0.19 -33.67 -7.96
N ARG A 621 -1.30 -33.07 -8.40
CA ARG A 621 -2.56 -33.76 -8.74
C ARG A 621 -2.74 -33.99 -10.23
N VAL A 622 -2.03 -33.25 -11.09
CA VAL A 622 -2.15 -33.37 -12.55
C VAL A 622 -1.80 -34.80 -13.00
N GLY A 623 -2.70 -35.44 -13.74
CA GLY A 623 -2.52 -36.81 -14.24
C GLY A 623 -2.92 -37.94 -13.26
N LYS A 624 -3.47 -37.61 -12.08
CA LYS A 624 -4.20 -38.57 -11.23
C LYS A 624 -5.69 -38.55 -11.61
N GLU A 625 -6.40 -39.65 -11.40
CA GLU A 625 -7.86 -39.77 -11.66
C GLU A 625 -8.73 -38.81 -10.80
N GLU A 626 -8.13 -37.99 -9.93
CA GLU A 626 -8.76 -37.09 -8.95
C GLU A 626 -8.61 -35.58 -9.30
N GLU A 627 -8.63 -35.20 -10.58
CA GLU A 627 -8.84 -33.79 -10.95
C GLU A 627 -10.31 -33.41 -10.73
N ASP A 628 -10.68 -33.14 -9.48
CA ASP A 628 -11.94 -32.49 -9.16
C ASP A 628 -11.69 -30.98 -8.95
N PRO A 629 -12.11 -30.10 -9.88
CA PRO A 629 -12.04 -28.64 -9.70
C PRO A 629 -12.74 -28.15 -8.43
N GLU A 630 -13.68 -28.91 -7.88
CA GLU A 630 -14.33 -28.61 -6.60
C GLU A 630 -13.39 -28.79 -5.40
N GLU A 631 -12.23 -29.44 -5.56
CA GLU A 631 -11.23 -29.62 -4.51
C GLU A 631 -10.10 -28.58 -4.56
N ALA A 632 -10.16 -27.60 -5.47
CA ALA A 632 -9.13 -26.58 -5.58
C ALA A 632 -9.01 -25.72 -4.31
N LEU A 633 -7.77 -25.35 -3.96
CA LEU A 633 -7.45 -24.57 -2.75
C LEU A 633 -7.65 -23.06 -2.99
N VAL A 634 -7.96 -22.32 -1.93
CA VAL A 634 -8.00 -20.85 -1.94
C VAL A 634 -7.58 -20.28 -0.60
N PHE A 635 -6.83 -19.17 -0.59
CA PHE A 635 -6.56 -18.41 0.62
C PHE A 635 -6.92 -16.94 0.40
N PHE A 636 -7.14 -16.21 1.50
CA PHE A 636 -7.42 -14.78 1.46
C PHE A 636 -6.55 -14.00 2.45
N MET A 637 -6.18 -12.77 2.07
CA MET A 637 -5.19 -11.91 2.77
C MET A 637 -5.70 -10.48 2.95
N ARG A 638 -5.27 -9.77 4.00
CA ARG A 638 -5.55 -8.34 4.18
C ARG A 638 -4.37 -7.46 3.80
N ALA A 639 -3.17 -7.88 4.17
CA ALA A 639 -1.96 -7.12 3.92
C ALA A 639 -1.48 -7.34 2.49
N GLY A 640 -0.96 -6.27 1.89
CA GLY A 640 -0.44 -6.31 0.54
C GLY A 640 0.46 -5.13 0.21
N PHE A 641 1.13 -5.26 -0.92
CA PHE A 641 1.88 -4.19 -1.56
C PHE A 641 1.76 -4.37 -3.09
N ARG A 642 2.63 -3.74 -3.88
CA ARG A 642 2.47 -3.60 -5.34
C ARG A 642 2.32 -4.91 -6.12
N ASP A 643 3.02 -5.98 -5.76
CA ASP A 643 3.01 -7.28 -6.45
C ASP A 643 2.10 -8.30 -5.77
N SER A 644 1.43 -7.92 -4.68
CA SER A 644 0.47 -8.80 -4.02
C SER A 644 -0.65 -9.30 -4.94
N PRO A 645 -1.16 -8.54 -5.93
CA PRO A 645 -2.14 -9.06 -6.90
C PRO A 645 -1.67 -10.28 -7.72
N LYS A 646 -0.36 -10.47 -7.92
CA LYS A 646 0.20 -11.67 -8.58
C LYS A 646 0.06 -12.91 -7.72
N TRP A 647 0.41 -12.76 -6.44
CA TRP A 647 0.57 -13.86 -5.52
C TRP A 647 -0.75 -14.20 -4.82
N GLY A 648 -1.43 -13.19 -4.28
CA GLY A 648 -2.70 -13.33 -3.59
C GLY A 648 -3.79 -13.88 -4.50
N MET A 649 -4.62 -14.79 -3.96
CA MET A 649 -5.78 -15.33 -4.67
C MET A 649 -7.04 -14.50 -4.43
N LEU A 650 -7.23 -14.04 -3.20
CA LEU A 650 -8.39 -13.26 -2.74
C LEU A 650 -7.93 -12.29 -1.65
N PHE A 651 -8.49 -11.09 -1.61
CA PHE A 651 -8.25 -10.14 -0.53
C PHE A 651 -9.51 -9.93 0.31
N TRP A 652 -9.32 -9.50 1.56
CA TRP A 652 -10.38 -8.89 2.35
C TRP A 652 -9.91 -7.58 2.97
N GLU A 653 -10.85 -6.69 3.22
CA GLU A 653 -10.60 -5.31 3.64
C GLU A 653 -10.04 -5.13 5.06
N GLY A 654 -9.70 -6.19 5.79
CA GLY A 654 -9.26 -6.09 7.18
C GLY A 654 -10.37 -5.71 8.17
N ASP A 655 -10.00 -4.97 9.21
CA ASP A 655 -10.72 -4.95 10.48
C ASP A 655 -11.60 -3.70 10.67
N GLN A 656 -12.65 -3.52 9.85
CA GLN A 656 -13.56 -2.38 10.04
C GLN A 656 -14.21 -2.38 11.43
N MET A 657 -14.51 -1.20 11.97
CA MET A 657 -15.37 -1.07 13.14
C MET A 657 -16.79 -1.55 12.85
N VAL A 658 -17.45 -2.07 13.89
CA VAL A 658 -18.88 -2.41 13.87
C VAL A 658 -19.76 -1.15 13.92
N SER A 659 -19.61 -0.25 12.95
CA SER A 659 -20.17 1.11 12.98
C SER A 659 -20.69 1.61 11.61
N TRP A 660 -21.40 2.74 11.66
CA TRP A 660 -21.88 3.50 10.49
C TRP A 660 -20.93 4.64 10.09
N GLN A 661 -19.74 4.69 10.69
CA GLN A 661 -18.84 5.82 10.55
C GLN A 661 -18.15 5.84 9.18
N THR A 662 -17.56 6.99 8.85
CA THR A 662 -17.12 7.28 7.48
C THR A 662 -15.77 6.67 7.16
N HIS A 663 -14.84 6.68 8.12
CA HIS A 663 -13.44 6.32 7.90
C HIS A 663 -13.09 4.90 8.33
N ASP A 664 -13.96 4.27 9.13
CA ASP A 664 -13.73 2.90 9.61
C ASP A 664 -15.02 2.07 9.81
N GLY A 665 -16.13 2.44 9.16
CA GLY A 665 -17.42 1.73 9.25
C GLY A 665 -17.86 1.12 7.92
N ILE A 666 -19.16 0.84 7.78
CA ILE A 666 -19.73 0.28 6.54
C ILE A 666 -19.47 1.17 5.29
N LYS A 667 -19.32 2.49 5.47
CA LYS A 667 -18.97 3.41 4.37
C LYS A 667 -17.54 3.20 3.90
N SER A 668 -16.61 3.05 4.83
CA SER A 668 -15.20 2.86 4.52
C SER A 668 -14.95 1.53 3.83
N ALA A 669 -15.76 0.51 4.13
CA ALA A 669 -15.73 -0.76 3.41
C ALA A 669 -16.00 -0.57 1.90
N VAL A 670 -17.02 0.22 1.52
CA VAL A 670 -17.26 0.54 0.10
C VAL A 670 -16.09 1.33 -0.51
N VAL A 671 -15.47 2.27 0.22
CA VAL A 671 -14.29 2.99 -0.29
C VAL A 671 -13.10 2.03 -0.51
N GLY A 672 -12.85 1.13 0.44
CA GLY A 672 -11.81 0.09 0.36
C GLY A 672 -12.01 -0.83 -0.85
N LEU A 673 -13.22 -1.35 -1.03
CA LEU A 673 -13.62 -2.17 -2.17
C LEU A 673 -13.27 -1.51 -3.52
N LEU A 674 -13.58 -0.22 -3.67
CA LEU A 674 -13.45 0.48 -4.95
C LEU A 674 -12.02 0.97 -5.21
N SER A 675 -11.32 1.46 -4.19
CA SER A 675 -9.93 1.92 -4.30
C SER A 675 -8.96 0.76 -4.51
N SER A 676 -9.16 -0.37 -3.81
CA SER A 676 -8.39 -1.60 -4.00
C SER A 676 -8.54 -2.14 -5.42
N GLY A 677 -9.77 -2.15 -5.96
CA GLY A 677 -10.03 -2.56 -7.33
C GLY A 677 -9.31 -1.69 -8.39
N ILE A 678 -9.27 -0.36 -8.19
CA ILE A 678 -8.49 0.56 -9.04
C ILE A 678 -6.99 0.23 -8.98
N SER A 679 -6.52 -0.24 -7.83
CA SER A 679 -5.11 -0.53 -7.54
C SER A 679 -4.70 -1.98 -7.83
N GLY A 680 -5.50 -2.72 -8.61
CA GLY A 680 -5.16 -4.08 -9.07
C GLY A 680 -5.63 -5.23 -8.19
N TYR A 681 -6.20 -4.96 -7.01
CA TYR A 681 -6.80 -5.98 -6.14
C TYR A 681 -8.20 -6.34 -6.66
N ALA A 682 -8.26 -7.12 -7.73
CA ALA A 682 -9.48 -7.36 -8.48
C ALA A 682 -10.57 -8.15 -7.70
N PHE A 683 -10.15 -8.91 -6.70
CA PHE A 683 -11.01 -9.72 -5.83
C PHE A 683 -10.90 -9.27 -4.38
N ASN A 684 -11.93 -8.60 -3.90
CA ASN A 684 -12.00 -8.14 -2.52
C ASN A 684 -13.42 -8.32 -1.94
N HIS A 685 -13.51 -8.37 -0.61
CA HIS A 685 -14.74 -8.38 0.18
C HIS A 685 -14.47 -7.88 1.61
N SER A 686 -15.54 -7.54 2.33
CA SER A 686 -15.45 -7.11 3.74
C SER A 686 -15.99 -8.19 4.67
N ASP A 687 -15.63 -8.14 5.95
CA ASP A 687 -16.38 -8.86 6.97
C ASP A 687 -17.82 -8.35 7.03
N ILE A 688 -18.81 -9.21 6.75
CA ILE A 688 -20.21 -8.82 6.93
C ILE A 688 -20.42 -8.39 8.38
N GLY A 689 -20.74 -7.12 8.57
CA GLY A 689 -20.99 -6.49 9.86
C GLY A 689 -19.79 -5.82 10.52
N GLY A 690 -18.62 -5.79 9.86
CA GLY A 690 -17.36 -5.32 10.44
C GLY A 690 -16.78 -6.28 11.48
N TYR A 691 -15.64 -5.97 12.06
CA TYR A 691 -14.91 -6.83 13.00
C TYR A 691 -14.74 -6.20 14.39
N CYS A 692 -14.27 -4.95 14.45
CA CYS A 692 -13.78 -4.34 15.66
C CYS A 692 -14.92 -3.77 16.52
N ALA A 693 -15.24 -4.46 17.61
CA ALA A 693 -16.12 -3.99 18.66
C ALA A 693 -15.32 -3.48 19.86
N VAL A 694 -15.74 -2.32 20.37
CA VAL A 694 -15.05 -1.61 21.46
C VAL A 694 -16.05 -1.36 22.57
N ASN A 695 -15.68 -1.74 23.80
CA ASN A 695 -16.52 -1.57 24.99
C ASN A 695 -15.67 -0.92 26.08
N LEU A 696 -15.60 0.41 26.04
CA LEU A 696 -14.92 1.26 27.01
C LEU A 696 -15.95 2.05 27.82
N PRO A 697 -15.60 2.55 29.01
CA PRO A 697 -16.48 3.45 29.76
C PRO A 697 -16.94 4.62 28.86
N PHE A 698 -18.26 4.78 28.71
CA PHE A 698 -18.91 5.82 27.89
C PHE A 698 -18.68 5.75 26.37
N ILE A 699 -17.87 4.82 25.84
CA ILE A 699 -17.63 4.63 24.41
C ILE A 699 -17.84 3.15 24.08
N ASN A 700 -18.96 2.86 23.41
CA ASN A 700 -19.38 1.48 23.16
C ASN A 700 -19.85 1.33 21.70
N TYR A 701 -19.11 0.54 20.95
CA TYR A 701 -19.42 0.16 19.57
C TYR A 701 -19.70 -1.34 19.54
N ARG A 702 -20.96 -1.66 19.29
CA ARG A 702 -21.47 -3.02 19.12
C ARG A 702 -22.23 -3.09 17.83
N ARG A 703 -22.10 -4.22 17.15
CA ARG A 703 -22.83 -4.51 15.92
C ARG A 703 -24.31 -4.64 16.24
N SER A 704 -25.08 -3.63 15.84
CA SER A 704 -26.54 -3.69 15.88
C SER A 704 -27.06 -4.64 14.80
N GLU A 705 -28.23 -5.25 15.04
CA GLU A 705 -28.94 -6.04 14.03
C GLU A 705 -29.08 -5.29 12.70
N GLU A 706 -29.57 -4.04 12.72
CA GLU A 706 -29.77 -3.23 11.52
C GLU A 706 -28.48 -3.08 10.68
N LEU A 707 -27.38 -2.68 11.32
CA LEU A 707 -26.07 -2.54 10.67
C LEU A 707 -25.69 -3.85 9.97
N PHE A 708 -25.88 -4.97 10.66
CA PHE A 708 -25.51 -6.27 10.14
C PHE A 708 -26.39 -6.72 8.96
N LEU A 709 -27.71 -6.48 9.02
CA LEU A 709 -28.63 -6.72 7.90
C LEU A 709 -28.26 -5.88 6.66
N ARG A 710 -27.89 -4.60 6.84
CA ARG A 710 -27.41 -3.73 5.74
C ARG A 710 -26.06 -4.16 5.20
N TRP A 711 -25.18 -4.69 6.04
CA TRP A 711 -23.90 -5.22 5.59
C TRP A 711 -24.04 -6.51 4.77
N MET A 712 -25.03 -7.36 5.12
CA MET A 712 -25.41 -8.51 4.28
C MET A 712 -25.95 -8.06 2.92
N GLU A 713 -26.78 -7.01 2.90
CA GLU A 713 -27.28 -6.43 1.66
C GLU A 713 -26.14 -5.96 0.74
N LEU A 714 -25.15 -5.28 1.32
CA LEU A 714 -23.96 -4.80 0.60
C LEU A 714 -23.13 -5.96 0.04
N ASN A 715 -22.74 -6.93 0.87
CA ASN A 715 -21.79 -7.99 0.48
C ASN A 715 -22.42 -9.07 -0.39
N ALA A 716 -23.75 -9.12 -0.54
CA ALA A 716 -24.36 -9.98 -1.55
C ALA A 716 -23.94 -9.60 -2.97
N PHE A 717 -23.36 -8.40 -3.16
CA PHE A 717 -22.87 -7.86 -4.42
C PHE A 717 -21.34 -7.67 -4.46
N THR A 718 -20.58 -8.32 -3.57
CA THR A 718 -19.09 -8.37 -3.61
C THR A 718 -18.59 -9.70 -4.14
N THR A 719 -17.27 -9.90 -4.27
CA THR A 719 -16.67 -11.12 -4.81
C THR A 719 -17.02 -12.36 -3.98
N VAL A 720 -16.93 -12.26 -2.64
CA VAL A 720 -17.23 -13.32 -1.68
C VAL A 720 -18.17 -12.81 -0.59
N PHE A 721 -19.21 -13.58 -0.26
CA PHE A 721 -20.16 -13.28 0.82
C PHE A 721 -19.77 -14.05 2.09
N ARG A 722 -18.94 -13.42 2.93
CA ARG A 722 -18.37 -14.04 4.14
C ARG A 722 -18.76 -13.33 5.44
N THR A 723 -19.25 -14.07 6.42
CA THR A 723 -19.48 -13.53 7.78
C THR A 723 -18.24 -13.57 8.65
N HIS A 724 -18.25 -12.79 9.74
CA HIS A 724 -17.30 -12.92 10.84
C HIS A 724 -17.98 -12.55 12.15
N GLU A 725 -17.71 -13.28 13.22
CA GLU A 725 -18.26 -12.96 14.55
C GLU A 725 -17.66 -11.69 15.20
N GLY A 726 -16.53 -11.20 14.70
CA GLY A 726 -15.77 -10.10 15.28
C GLY A 726 -14.91 -10.50 16.48
N ASN A 727 -14.21 -9.52 17.04
CA ASN A 727 -13.34 -9.70 18.21
C ASN A 727 -14.09 -9.94 19.54
N LYS A 728 -15.38 -9.62 19.62
CA LYS A 728 -16.23 -9.81 20.82
C LYS A 728 -17.60 -10.40 20.47
N PRO A 729 -17.68 -11.69 20.09
CA PRO A 729 -18.90 -12.30 19.56
C PRO A 729 -20.13 -12.14 20.47
N SER A 730 -19.96 -12.30 21.78
CA SER A 730 -21.05 -12.33 22.78
C SER A 730 -21.82 -11.02 22.93
N CYS A 731 -21.29 -9.89 22.47
CA CYS A 731 -21.93 -8.58 22.59
C CYS A 731 -22.42 -7.99 21.26
N ASN A 732 -22.22 -8.72 20.16
CA ASN A 732 -22.56 -8.31 18.80
C ASN A 732 -23.70 -9.16 18.25
N SER A 733 -24.53 -8.57 17.39
CA SER A 733 -25.48 -9.35 16.58
C SER A 733 -24.70 -10.28 15.62
N GLN A 734 -25.10 -11.54 15.58
CA GLN A 734 -24.62 -12.59 14.68
C GLN A 734 -25.73 -13.03 13.74
N PHE A 735 -25.39 -13.77 12.68
CA PHE A 735 -26.39 -14.14 11.65
C PHE A 735 -27.37 -15.17 12.20
N TYR A 736 -26.95 -15.91 13.21
CA TYR A 736 -27.75 -16.85 13.97
C TYR A 736 -28.31 -16.27 15.29
N SER A 737 -28.26 -14.95 15.51
CA SER A 737 -28.74 -14.38 16.79
C SER A 737 -30.25 -14.53 16.98
N ASN A 738 -31.03 -14.54 15.90
CA ASN A 738 -32.47 -14.77 15.91
C ASN A 738 -32.97 -15.19 14.52
N ASP A 739 -34.26 -15.55 14.42
CA ASP A 739 -34.89 -15.95 13.16
C ASP A 739 -34.80 -14.89 12.06
N ARG A 740 -34.88 -13.60 12.43
CA ARG A 740 -34.83 -12.50 11.47
C ARG A 740 -33.44 -12.37 10.85
N THR A 741 -32.38 -12.43 11.63
CA THR A 741 -31.00 -12.38 11.12
C THR A 741 -30.69 -13.60 10.26
N LEU A 742 -31.17 -14.78 10.68
CA LEU A 742 -30.90 -16.04 9.99
C LEU A 742 -31.65 -16.11 8.64
N PHE A 743 -32.93 -15.72 8.64
CA PHE A 743 -33.73 -15.59 7.44
C PHE A 743 -33.11 -14.58 6.46
N HIS A 744 -32.70 -13.42 6.95
CA HIS A 744 -32.09 -12.37 6.10
C HIS A 744 -30.76 -12.85 5.51
N PHE A 745 -29.91 -13.49 6.30
CA PHE A 745 -28.68 -14.12 5.80
C PHE A 745 -28.97 -15.13 4.69
N ALA A 746 -29.92 -16.04 4.89
CA ALA A 746 -30.29 -17.02 3.88
C ALA A 746 -30.87 -16.37 2.60
N ARG A 747 -31.67 -15.31 2.74
CA ARG A 747 -32.20 -14.54 1.61
C ARG A 747 -31.08 -13.88 0.81
N PHE A 748 -30.10 -13.26 1.45
CA PHE A 748 -28.99 -12.59 0.76
C PHE A 748 -27.94 -13.56 0.23
N ALA A 749 -27.76 -14.73 0.85
CA ALA A 749 -27.01 -15.83 0.26
C ALA A 749 -27.65 -16.31 -1.06
N LYS A 750 -28.98 -16.34 -1.17
CA LYS A 750 -29.69 -16.64 -2.43
C LYS A 750 -29.51 -15.53 -3.46
N ILE A 751 -29.58 -14.26 -3.08
CA ILE A 751 -29.31 -13.13 -3.98
C ILE A 751 -27.88 -13.22 -4.52
N TYR A 752 -26.90 -13.46 -3.65
CA TYR A 752 -25.51 -13.69 -4.01
C TYR A 752 -25.38 -14.85 -5.03
N LYS A 753 -26.05 -15.98 -4.78
CA LYS A 753 -26.08 -17.12 -5.72
C LYS A 753 -26.75 -16.78 -7.06
N ALA A 754 -27.77 -15.92 -7.06
CA ALA A 754 -28.57 -15.62 -8.25
C ALA A 754 -27.77 -14.96 -9.38
N TRP A 755 -26.69 -14.23 -9.08
CA TRP A 755 -25.80 -13.65 -10.10
C TRP A 755 -24.47 -14.40 -10.26
N LYS A 756 -24.32 -15.63 -9.71
CA LYS A 756 -23.11 -16.46 -9.85
C LYS A 756 -22.63 -16.57 -11.31
N PHE A 757 -23.56 -16.74 -12.26
CA PHE A 757 -23.22 -16.86 -13.68
C PHE A 757 -22.44 -15.65 -14.21
N TYR A 758 -22.78 -14.44 -13.76
CA TYR A 758 -22.08 -13.22 -14.14
C TYR A 758 -20.80 -13.04 -13.33
N ARG A 759 -20.84 -13.39 -12.04
CA ARG A 759 -19.64 -13.41 -11.18
C ARG A 759 -18.51 -14.24 -11.77
N VAL A 760 -18.81 -15.42 -12.30
CA VAL A 760 -17.81 -16.29 -12.97
C VAL A 760 -17.19 -15.59 -14.19
N GLN A 761 -17.98 -14.83 -14.96
CA GLN A 761 -17.48 -14.04 -16.07
C GLN A 761 -16.56 -12.91 -15.59
N LEU A 762 -16.94 -12.20 -14.52
CA LEU A 762 -16.13 -11.13 -13.94
C LEU A 762 -14.85 -11.65 -13.30
N VAL A 763 -14.87 -12.82 -12.67
CA VAL A 763 -13.67 -13.48 -12.15
C VAL A 763 -12.73 -13.89 -13.30
N GLN A 764 -13.27 -14.36 -14.42
CA GLN A 764 -12.47 -14.63 -15.60
C GLN A 764 -11.88 -13.34 -16.21
N GLU A 765 -12.67 -12.27 -16.30
CA GLU A 765 -12.23 -10.97 -16.80
C GLU A 765 -11.12 -10.38 -15.91
N ALA A 766 -11.26 -10.47 -14.59
CA ALA A 766 -10.23 -10.06 -13.65
C ALA A 766 -8.91 -10.84 -13.83
N ALA A 767 -8.97 -12.17 -13.97
CA ALA A 767 -7.78 -12.97 -14.22
C ALA A 767 -7.11 -12.65 -15.58
N GLN A 768 -7.91 -12.28 -16.58
CA GLN A 768 -7.44 -11.97 -17.93
C GLN A 768 -7.00 -10.53 -18.14
N LYS A 769 -7.61 -9.55 -17.46
CA LYS A 769 -7.44 -8.11 -17.71
C LYS A 769 -7.18 -7.29 -16.44
N GLY A 770 -7.24 -7.89 -15.26
CA GLY A 770 -7.06 -7.20 -13.98
C GLY A 770 -8.23 -6.32 -13.55
N LEU A 771 -9.34 -6.28 -14.31
CA LEU A 771 -10.49 -5.44 -13.97
C LEU A 771 -11.21 -5.95 -12.72
N PRO A 772 -11.52 -5.09 -11.74
CA PRO A 772 -12.17 -5.54 -10.50
C PRO A 772 -13.62 -5.94 -10.73
N VAL A 773 -14.12 -6.84 -9.87
CA VAL A 773 -15.54 -7.27 -9.89
C VAL A 773 -16.46 -6.11 -9.53
N CYS A 774 -16.11 -5.35 -8.48
CA CYS A 774 -16.81 -4.14 -8.07
C CYS A 774 -16.06 -2.92 -8.58
N ARG A 775 -16.77 -1.99 -9.23
CA ARG A 775 -16.17 -0.91 -10.00
C ARG A 775 -16.70 0.45 -9.57
N HIS A 776 -15.78 1.37 -9.30
CA HIS A 776 -16.13 2.78 -9.22
C HIS A 776 -16.65 3.24 -10.59
N LEU A 777 -17.67 4.08 -10.62
CA LEU A 777 -18.29 4.51 -11.88
C LEU A 777 -17.29 5.23 -12.81
N PHE A 778 -16.25 5.85 -12.25
CA PHE A 778 -15.14 6.49 -12.99
C PHE A 778 -14.56 5.58 -14.08
N LEU A 779 -14.52 4.26 -13.86
CA LEU A 779 -13.94 3.31 -14.82
C LEU A 779 -14.68 3.29 -16.16
N HIS A 780 -15.99 3.57 -16.13
CA HIS A 780 -16.86 3.45 -17.29
C HIS A 780 -17.48 4.78 -17.73
N TYR A 781 -17.45 5.79 -16.85
CA TYR A 781 -17.96 7.14 -17.13
C TYR A 781 -16.92 8.20 -16.72
N PRO A 782 -15.71 8.18 -17.31
CA PRO A 782 -14.62 9.08 -16.91
C PRO A 782 -14.86 10.54 -17.27
N ASP A 783 -15.77 10.84 -18.21
CA ASP A 783 -16.10 12.20 -18.64
C ASP A 783 -17.25 12.84 -17.82
N ASP A 784 -17.85 12.10 -16.89
CA ASP A 784 -18.94 12.59 -16.04
C ASP A 784 -18.39 13.21 -14.74
N GLU A 785 -18.46 14.53 -14.64
CA GLU A 785 -17.93 15.26 -13.47
C GLU A 785 -18.62 14.91 -12.14
N HIS A 786 -19.89 14.50 -12.16
CA HIS A 786 -20.59 14.09 -10.94
C HIS A 786 -20.06 12.74 -10.46
N VAL A 787 -19.72 11.82 -11.38
CA VAL A 787 -19.15 10.51 -11.04
C VAL A 787 -17.86 10.65 -10.23
N HIS A 788 -17.03 11.63 -10.55
CA HIS A 788 -15.81 11.88 -9.79
C HIS A 788 -16.03 12.38 -8.35
N SER A 789 -17.23 12.85 -8.01
CA SER A 789 -17.59 13.23 -6.63
C SER A 789 -18.12 12.04 -5.81
N LEU A 790 -18.43 10.92 -6.47
CA LEU A 790 -18.85 9.70 -5.80
C LEU A 790 -17.69 9.05 -5.07
N SER A 791 -18.01 8.35 -4.00
CA SER A 791 -17.06 7.62 -3.16
C SER A 791 -17.72 6.31 -2.74
N TYR A 792 -18.40 6.28 -1.59
CA TYR A 792 -19.12 5.09 -1.12
C TYR A 792 -20.60 5.02 -1.56
N HIS A 793 -21.12 6.06 -2.20
CA HIS A 793 -22.57 6.21 -2.44
C HIS A 793 -23.17 5.12 -3.34
N GLN A 794 -22.42 4.66 -4.35
CA GLN A 794 -22.86 3.63 -5.29
C GLN A 794 -21.68 3.04 -6.06
N PHE A 795 -21.85 1.83 -6.56
CA PHE A 795 -20.86 1.14 -7.38
C PHE A 795 -21.51 0.20 -8.38
N LEU A 796 -20.74 -0.22 -9.38
CA LEU A 796 -21.16 -1.23 -10.34
C LEU A 796 -20.59 -2.60 -9.94
N VAL A 797 -21.37 -3.65 -10.17
CA VAL A 797 -20.83 -5.02 -10.31
C VAL A 797 -20.67 -5.26 -11.79
N GLY A 798 -19.41 -5.35 -12.23
CA GLY A 798 -19.06 -5.31 -13.66
C GLY A 798 -19.60 -4.05 -14.34
N THR A 799 -20.36 -4.23 -15.41
CA THR A 799 -21.02 -3.15 -16.18
C THR A 799 -22.54 -3.21 -16.13
N GLU A 800 -23.12 -4.27 -15.55
CA GLU A 800 -24.52 -4.66 -15.78
C GLU A 800 -25.43 -4.47 -14.56
N ILE A 801 -24.85 -4.38 -13.35
CA ILE A 801 -25.61 -4.21 -12.11
C ILE A 801 -25.10 -2.95 -11.40
N LEU A 802 -26.01 -2.03 -11.06
CA LEU A 802 -25.73 -0.85 -10.24
C LEU A 802 -26.28 -1.08 -8.83
N VAL A 803 -25.44 -0.87 -7.82
CA VAL A 803 -25.79 -1.04 -6.41
C VAL A 803 -25.66 0.29 -5.69
N VAL A 804 -26.73 0.69 -4.99
CA VAL A 804 -26.80 1.93 -4.20
C VAL A 804 -27.13 1.53 -2.75
N PRO A 805 -26.12 1.22 -1.93
CA PRO A 805 -26.32 0.66 -0.59
C PRO A 805 -26.89 1.69 0.40
N VAL A 806 -27.64 1.21 1.38
CA VAL A 806 -28.05 2.02 2.55
C VAL A 806 -26.92 1.97 3.58
N LEU A 807 -26.22 3.09 3.75
CA LEU A 807 -25.02 3.19 4.59
C LEU A 807 -25.20 4.09 5.82
N ASP A 808 -26.45 4.45 6.14
CA ASP A 808 -26.80 5.29 7.29
C ASP A 808 -27.91 4.63 8.10
N LYS A 809 -27.77 4.71 9.44
CA LYS A 809 -28.72 4.13 10.39
C LYS A 809 -30.13 4.70 10.24
N GLY A 810 -31.14 3.84 10.29
CA GLY A 810 -32.56 4.18 10.28
C GLY A 810 -33.09 4.65 8.93
N LYS A 811 -32.29 4.56 7.86
CA LYS A 811 -32.71 4.98 6.52
C LYS A 811 -33.40 3.84 5.78
N ASN A 812 -34.41 4.22 5.00
CA ASN A 812 -35.22 3.34 4.15
C ASN A 812 -35.26 3.82 2.70
N ASN A 813 -34.45 4.80 2.31
CA ASN A 813 -34.29 5.27 0.94
C ASN A 813 -32.86 5.75 0.72
N VAL A 814 -32.47 5.84 -0.54
CA VAL A 814 -31.17 6.33 -1.00
C VAL A 814 -31.34 7.27 -2.19
N LYS A 815 -30.27 7.99 -2.52
CA LYS A 815 -30.17 8.77 -3.76
C LYS A 815 -29.33 7.98 -4.76
N ALA A 816 -29.96 7.50 -5.83
CA ALA A 816 -29.28 6.81 -6.92
C ALA A 816 -28.97 7.80 -8.04
N TYR A 817 -27.71 7.93 -8.43
CA TYR A 817 -27.29 8.70 -9.59
C TYR A 817 -27.16 7.81 -10.82
N PHE A 818 -27.72 8.26 -11.94
CA PHE A 818 -27.59 7.56 -13.23
C PHE A 818 -26.66 8.37 -14.14
N PRO A 819 -25.47 7.85 -14.49
CA PRO A 819 -24.42 8.62 -15.15
C PRO A 819 -24.80 9.08 -16.55
N THR A 820 -24.25 10.23 -16.94
CA THR A 820 -24.26 10.71 -18.32
C THR A 820 -23.35 9.82 -19.19
N GLY A 821 -23.68 9.68 -20.47
CA GLY A 821 -22.95 8.82 -21.40
C GLY A 821 -23.37 7.34 -21.35
N GLU A 822 -24.17 6.92 -20.35
CA GLU A 822 -24.91 5.67 -20.43
C GLU A 822 -25.93 5.75 -21.58
N SER A 823 -26.25 4.63 -22.23
CA SER A 823 -27.28 4.57 -23.28
C SER A 823 -28.45 3.65 -22.91
N CYS A 824 -28.22 2.77 -21.93
CA CYS A 824 -29.20 1.83 -21.44
C CYS A 824 -30.17 2.47 -20.44
N THR A 825 -31.36 1.87 -20.33
CA THR A 825 -32.30 2.15 -19.24
C THR A 825 -31.95 1.27 -18.05
N TRP A 826 -31.97 1.83 -16.84
CA TRP A 826 -31.80 1.06 -15.60
C TRP A 826 -33.17 0.63 -15.05
N GLN A 827 -33.31 -0.64 -14.69
CA GLN A 827 -34.51 -1.23 -14.11
C GLN A 827 -34.25 -1.60 -12.65
N HIS A 828 -35.07 -1.08 -11.74
CA HIS A 828 -35.01 -1.43 -10.32
C HIS A 828 -35.53 -2.85 -10.09
N ILE A 829 -34.71 -3.73 -9.50
CA ILE A 829 -34.98 -5.17 -9.47
C ILE A 829 -36.24 -5.55 -8.67
N TRP A 830 -36.59 -4.79 -7.63
CA TRP A 830 -37.73 -5.11 -6.75
C TRP A 830 -39.07 -4.65 -7.31
N THR A 831 -39.09 -3.50 -7.98
CA THR A 831 -40.34 -2.85 -8.43
C THR A 831 -40.56 -2.92 -9.93
N GLY A 832 -39.54 -3.29 -10.70
CA GLY A 832 -39.55 -3.20 -12.16
C GLY A 832 -39.55 -1.76 -12.72
N LYS A 833 -39.50 -0.72 -11.89
CA LYS A 833 -39.49 0.67 -12.32
C LYS A 833 -38.24 0.98 -13.16
N HIS A 834 -38.46 1.65 -14.28
CA HIS A 834 -37.42 2.07 -15.22
C HIS A 834 -36.94 3.50 -14.95
N PHE A 835 -35.63 3.72 -15.08
CA PHE A 835 -34.95 4.99 -14.91
C PHE A 835 -34.18 5.31 -16.20
N ARG A 836 -34.72 6.24 -16.99
CA ARG A 836 -34.20 6.63 -18.31
C ARG A 836 -33.43 7.94 -18.33
N ARG A 837 -33.68 8.81 -17.34
CA ARG A 837 -33.06 10.13 -17.28
C ARG A 837 -31.65 9.99 -16.72
N GLN A 838 -30.68 10.50 -17.46
CA GLN A 838 -29.27 10.52 -17.10
C GLN A 838 -28.88 11.85 -16.48
N GLY A 839 -27.73 11.89 -15.82
CA GLY A 839 -27.20 13.10 -15.18
C GLY A 839 -28.04 13.59 -14.00
N VAL A 840 -28.84 12.70 -13.39
CA VAL A 840 -29.75 13.04 -12.30
C VAL A 840 -29.70 12.03 -11.17
N GLU A 841 -29.86 12.54 -9.95
CA GLU A 841 -30.19 11.73 -8.79
C GLU A 841 -31.70 11.43 -8.74
N ALA A 842 -32.05 10.21 -8.38
CA ALA A 842 -33.41 9.83 -8.04
C ALA A 842 -33.46 9.27 -6.61
N THR A 843 -34.46 9.70 -5.83
CA THR A 843 -34.76 9.08 -4.55
C THR A 843 -35.44 7.73 -4.79
N VAL A 844 -34.89 6.68 -4.20
CA VAL A 844 -35.36 5.29 -4.36
C VAL A 844 -35.56 4.66 -2.99
N GLU A 845 -36.72 4.06 -2.78
CA GLU A 845 -37.02 3.28 -1.59
C GLU A 845 -36.09 2.07 -1.50
N ALA A 846 -35.50 1.89 -0.33
CA ALA A 846 -34.56 0.83 0.00
C ALA A 846 -34.80 0.34 1.45
N PRO A 847 -35.99 -0.20 1.78
CA PRO A 847 -36.23 -0.81 3.09
C PRO A 847 -35.29 -2.02 3.31
N ILE A 848 -35.12 -2.44 4.56
CA ILE A 848 -34.32 -3.64 4.88
C ILE A 848 -34.90 -4.84 4.11
N GLY A 849 -34.04 -5.57 3.41
CA GLY A 849 -34.41 -6.71 2.57
C GLY A 849 -34.55 -6.39 1.08
N CYS A 850 -34.63 -5.10 0.73
CA CYS A 850 -34.77 -4.60 -0.64
C CYS A 850 -33.83 -3.41 -0.90
N PRO A 851 -32.49 -3.60 -0.88
CA PRO A 851 -31.54 -2.53 -1.18
C PRO A 851 -31.72 -2.00 -2.62
N ALA A 852 -31.42 -0.74 -2.87
CA ALA A 852 -31.58 -0.19 -4.22
C ALA A 852 -30.56 -0.80 -5.19
N VAL A 853 -31.04 -1.69 -6.04
CA VAL A 853 -30.24 -2.43 -7.03
C VAL A 853 -30.93 -2.34 -8.38
N PHE A 854 -30.13 -2.10 -9.42
CA PHE A 854 -30.62 -1.89 -10.77
C PHE A 854 -29.86 -2.78 -11.75
N VAL A 855 -30.55 -3.21 -12.80
CA VAL A 855 -29.97 -3.92 -13.94
C VAL A 855 -30.25 -3.16 -15.23
N LYS A 856 -29.42 -3.34 -16.25
CA LYS A 856 -29.69 -2.80 -17.58
C LYS A 856 -30.87 -3.51 -18.24
N THR A 857 -31.85 -2.76 -18.72
CA THR A 857 -32.99 -3.29 -19.48
C THR A 857 -32.52 -3.90 -20.81
N GLY A 858 -33.00 -5.10 -21.14
CA GLY A 858 -32.63 -5.82 -22.36
C GLY A 858 -31.24 -6.45 -22.34
N SER A 859 -30.51 -6.36 -21.21
CA SER A 859 -29.27 -7.09 -21.01
C SER A 859 -29.54 -8.54 -20.63
N ILE A 860 -28.86 -9.48 -21.29
CA ILE A 860 -28.91 -10.92 -20.96
C ILE A 860 -28.53 -11.15 -19.49
N VAL A 861 -27.57 -10.38 -18.97
CA VAL A 861 -27.16 -10.47 -17.56
C VAL A 861 -28.30 -10.00 -16.64
N GLY A 862 -28.91 -8.87 -16.95
CA GLY A 862 -30.05 -8.36 -16.17
C GLY A 862 -31.23 -9.33 -16.14
N GLU A 863 -31.63 -9.84 -17.30
CA GLU A 863 -32.74 -10.79 -17.45
C GLU A 863 -32.46 -12.13 -16.73
N THR A 864 -31.25 -12.67 -16.88
CA THR A 864 -30.86 -13.92 -16.22
C THR A 864 -30.80 -13.75 -14.71
N PHE A 865 -30.31 -12.62 -14.21
CA PHE A 865 -30.29 -12.34 -12.77
C PHE A 865 -31.70 -12.26 -12.20
N LEU A 866 -32.62 -11.52 -12.84
CA LEU A 866 -34.02 -11.42 -12.42
C LEU A 866 -34.71 -12.78 -12.44
N LYS A 867 -34.49 -13.60 -13.47
CA LYS A 867 -35.00 -14.97 -13.54
C LYS A 867 -34.49 -15.83 -12.39
N ASN A 868 -33.19 -15.79 -12.11
CA ASN A 868 -32.59 -16.57 -11.02
C ASN A 868 -33.13 -16.14 -9.64
N LEU A 869 -33.45 -14.86 -9.45
CA LEU A 869 -34.09 -14.38 -8.22
C LEU A 869 -35.50 -14.97 -8.05
N ILE A 870 -36.28 -15.10 -9.13
CA ILE A 870 -37.60 -15.76 -9.12
C ILE A 870 -37.43 -17.26 -8.82
N ASP A 871 -36.51 -17.94 -9.52
CA ASP A 871 -36.26 -19.37 -9.35
C ASP A 871 -35.80 -19.72 -7.92
N LEU A 872 -35.05 -18.82 -7.28
CA LEU A 872 -34.62 -18.95 -5.88
C LEU A 872 -35.65 -18.44 -4.86
N LYS A 873 -36.85 -18.03 -5.32
CA LYS A 873 -37.96 -17.53 -4.49
C LYS A 873 -37.58 -16.30 -3.65
N VAL A 874 -36.81 -15.39 -4.25
CA VAL A 874 -36.44 -14.09 -3.66
C VAL A 874 -37.42 -13.00 -4.06
N LEU A 875 -37.78 -12.98 -5.36
CA LEU A 875 -38.80 -12.11 -5.97
C LEU A 875 -40.17 -12.80 -6.01
#